data_AF-A0A0F4QQX5-F1
#
_entry.id   AF-A0A0F4QQX5-F1
#
_cell.length_a   1.000
_cell.length_b   1.000
_cell.length_c   1.000
_cell.angle_alpha   90.00
_cell.angle_beta   90.00
_cell.angle_gamma   90.00
#
_symmetry.space_group_name_H-M   'P 1'
#
loop_
_entity.id
_entity.type
_entity.pdbx_description
1 polymer ?
#
loop_
_entity_poly.entity_id
_entity_poly.type
_entity_poly.pdbx_seq_one_letter_code
_entity_poly.pdbx_strand_id
1 'polypeptide(L)'
;MFYCFKEWKLDAKNHELIHDKSGTRKLREQTVRLFVYLLDKNHEVCTYDELLENLWEGKIVKKESVINEIYELRKILGADKHLVKTHRLKGFSFSAVDLEITEHQIDPPLSNFEKIKKTKVYLYAFTVLTIFVAASLLGIHDGVKPYPLDSDVVNITYHKGEELYPTTNPSEELMAYVSYIDNTFTVTIRDIKTSRSVSLPGNTSSPYWHPDKNRLFFQSFENGQCFLKYIDINQELMLSNMSEIVSCGSELSLSPIALAPEGKWLYFSFKEDKQVPYKINSVHLDTKIVKTLTTPTENTYGDYSLSLSPDGQRLAILSSDQHKKVNLRILDVQKKDYFSVQTFPFYIYNVAWHESGDKLFYIDDRRQINELDLESGQTSLVYASEEDLRTLYYKKDYGFLTSKGNYQQSDLSVLTIENKNINVLQGSDANEVQYTARQSHQDYFFVSDRTGFPQVWQQAPDSLKQVTNYGEYKDIQYLDTQISSGKLLLSIDQKASLKMGDAVTSIDWLSEKLVRNLKWSCWDQNEVFATTLSNQIWSLVKFNLKEQTETPLLGAVSSFKLDCENQQLYFTKLDEKGVFKAPLHNLALASVIAKDLYFEDNNEWLLRDNTLYFTEQGKLHAFDTSTSELNFIEIDGPVWAVYDGSDKSQLIYESRTSHGINIARIPL
;
A
#
# COMPACT_ATOMS: atom_id res chain seq x y z
N MET A 1 6.29 -40.28 -1.58
CA MET A 1 6.40 -41.40 -0.63
C MET A 1 5.01 -41.75 -0.14
N PHE A 2 4.75 -43.03 0.12
CA PHE A 2 3.54 -43.47 0.81
C PHE A 2 3.86 -43.76 2.27
N TYR A 3 3.03 -43.25 3.18
CA TYR A 3 3.07 -43.57 4.60
C TYR A 3 1.79 -44.30 4.97
N CYS A 4 1.91 -45.53 5.43
CA CYS A 4 0.78 -46.36 5.85
C CYS A 4 0.84 -46.54 7.37
N PHE A 5 -0.26 -46.29 8.07
CA PHE A 5 -0.39 -46.53 9.51
C PHE A 5 -1.87 -46.74 9.86
N LYS A 6 -2.20 -47.73 10.69
CA LYS A 6 -3.58 -48.18 10.92
C LYS A 6 -4.35 -48.37 9.58
N GLU A 7 -5.54 -47.77 9.48
CA GLU A 7 -6.39 -47.76 8.28
C GLU A 7 -6.12 -46.51 7.39
N TRP A 8 -4.98 -45.84 7.56
CA TRP A 8 -4.61 -44.61 6.84
C TRP A 8 -3.44 -44.84 5.88
N LYS A 9 -3.53 -44.23 4.70
CA LYS A 9 -2.45 -44.14 3.70
C LYS A 9 -2.29 -42.69 3.23
N LEU A 10 -1.15 -42.07 3.52
CA LEU A 10 -0.79 -40.75 3.02
C LEU A 10 0.04 -40.89 1.73
N ASP A 11 -0.47 -40.33 0.63
CA ASP A 11 0.28 -40.01 -0.57
C ASP A 11 0.87 -38.60 -0.45
N ALA A 12 2.13 -38.53 -0.02
CA ALA A 12 2.81 -37.25 0.19
C ALA A 12 3.04 -36.48 -1.13
N LYS A 13 3.03 -37.14 -2.30
CA LYS A 13 3.26 -36.48 -3.60
C LYS A 13 1.99 -35.84 -4.14
N ASN A 14 0.87 -36.56 -4.05
CA ASN A 14 -0.42 -36.07 -4.53
C ASN A 14 -1.20 -35.25 -3.47
N HIS A 15 -0.64 -35.12 -2.26
CA HIS A 15 -1.26 -34.46 -1.11
C HIS A 15 -2.58 -35.12 -0.70
N GLU A 16 -2.66 -36.44 -0.77
CA GLU A 16 -3.88 -37.20 -0.50
C GLU A 16 -3.73 -38.09 0.73
N LEU A 17 -4.69 -38.01 1.65
CA LEU A 17 -4.79 -38.91 2.79
C LEU A 17 -6.02 -39.80 2.60
N ILE A 18 -5.78 -41.09 2.49
CA ILE A 18 -6.77 -42.13 2.20
C ILE A 18 -7.07 -42.87 3.50
N HIS A 19 -8.35 -43.08 3.79
CA HIS A 19 -8.79 -43.94 4.88
C HIS A 19 -9.76 -44.99 4.36
N ASP A 20 -9.55 -46.26 4.71
CA ASP A 20 -10.28 -47.40 4.14
C ASP A 20 -11.81 -47.27 4.24
N LYS A 21 -12.32 -46.60 5.30
CA LYS A 21 -13.76 -46.36 5.50
C LYS A 21 -14.27 -44.95 5.18
N SER A 22 -13.40 -43.94 5.20
CA SER A 22 -13.83 -42.52 5.13
C SER A 22 -13.44 -41.82 3.83
N GLY A 23 -12.83 -42.56 2.90
CA GLY A 23 -12.48 -42.10 1.56
C GLY A 23 -11.17 -41.31 1.52
N THR A 24 -10.89 -40.73 0.36
CA THR A 24 -9.71 -39.90 0.11
C THR A 24 -9.99 -38.44 0.45
N ARG A 25 -9.04 -37.78 1.13
CA ARG A 25 -9.09 -36.34 1.43
C ARG A 25 -7.84 -35.66 0.93
N LYS A 26 -8.00 -34.53 0.25
CA LYS A 26 -6.89 -33.68 -0.17
C LYS A 26 -6.44 -32.80 0.99
N LEU A 27 -5.14 -32.78 1.25
CA LEU A 27 -4.51 -32.00 2.30
C LEU A 27 -3.87 -30.74 1.71
N ARG A 28 -3.79 -29.67 2.52
CA ARG A 28 -2.99 -28.49 2.17
C ARG A 28 -1.50 -28.85 2.20
N GLU A 29 -0.70 -28.23 1.34
CA GLU A 29 0.74 -28.51 1.25
C GLU A 29 1.45 -28.42 2.60
N GLN A 30 1.15 -27.37 3.38
CA GLN A 30 1.77 -27.17 4.69
C GLN A 30 1.39 -28.27 5.70
N THR A 31 0.13 -28.72 5.66
CA THR A 31 -0.35 -29.83 6.50
C THR A 31 0.35 -31.13 6.09
N VAL A 32 0.59 -31.37 4.79
CA VAL A 32 1.35 -32.54 4.31
C VAL A 32 2.80 -32.47 4.76
N ARG A 33 3.48 -31.32 4.58
CA ARG A 33 4.88 -31.13 5.02
C ARG A 33 5.02 -31.38 6.52
N LEU A 34 4.15 -30.78 7.33
CA LEU A 34 4.14 -31.01 8.78
C LEU A 34 3.88 -32.47 9.12
N PHE A 35 2.93 -33.11 8.44
CA PHE A 35 2.58 -34.49 8.73
C PHE A 35 3.70 -35.46 8.35
N VAL A 36 4.32 -35.27 7.16
CA VAL A 36 5.49 -36.02 6.71
C VAL A 36 6.64 -35.86 7.71
N TYR A 37 6.93 -34.64 8.16
CA TYR A 37 7.99 -34.39 9.14
C TYR A 37 7.75 -35.15 10.46
N LEU A 38 6.51 -35.16 10.96
CA LEU A 38 6.15 -35.91 12.15
C LEU A 38 6.18 -37.44 11.94
N LEU A 39 5.85 -37.93 10.75
CA LEU A 39 5.87 -39.36 10.39
C LEU A 39 7.31 -39.88 10.23
N ASP A 40 8.18 -39.12 9.57
CA ASP A 40 9.61 -39.43 9.45
C ASP A 40 10.30 -39.48 10.82
N LYS A 41 9.74 -38.73 11.78
CA LYS A 41 10.18 -38.65 13.18
C LYS A 41 9.26 -39.42 14.14
N ASN A 42 8.67 -40.53 13.70
CA ASN A 42 7.77 -41.33 14.52
C ASN A 42 8.41 -41.68 15.88
N HIS A 43 7.66 -41.47 16.96
CA HIS A 43 8.08 -41.58 18.37
C HIS A 43 9.08 -40.53 18.88
N GLU A 44 9.60 -39.64 18.05
CA GLU A 44 10.45 -38.51 18.47
C GLU A 44 9.61 -37.26 18.75
N VAL A 45 10.09 -36.41 19.67
CA VAL A 45 9.46 -35.12 19.95
C VAL A 45 10.09 -34.07 19.03
N CYS A 46 9.29 -33.55 18.10
CA CYS A 46 9.66 -32.42 17.26
C CYS A 46 9.36 -31.12 18.01
N THR A 47 10.39 -30.33 18.27
CA THR A 47 10.25 -29.06 19.02
C THR A 47 9.59 -27.97 18.18
N TYR A 48 9.08 -26.93 18.84
CA TYR A 48 8.49 -25.78 18.12
C TYR A 48 9.49 -25.13 17.17
N ASP A 49 10.75 -24.95 17.61
CA ASP A 49 11.77 -24.26 16.82
C ASP A 49 12.18 -25.11 15.60
N GLU A 50 12.34 -26.44 15.77
CA GLU A 50 12.60 -27.37 14.65
C GLU A 50 11.46 -27.39 13.64
N LEU A 51 10.21 -27.39 14.10
CA LEU A 51 9.04 -27.36 13.20
C LEU A 51 8.94 -26.03 12.46
N LEU A 52 9.24 -24.90 13.10
CA LEU A 52 9.23 -23.58 12.47
C LEU A 52 10.35 -23.46 11.42
N GLU A 53 11.56 -23.92 11.74
CA GLU A 53 12.73 -23.84 10.87
C GLU A 53 12.60 -24.73 9.63
N ASN A 54 12.15 -25.99 9.79
CA ASN A 54 12.14 -26.96 8.69
C ASN A 54 10.89 -26.89 7.81
N LEU A 55 9.76 -26.36 8.30
CA LEU A 55 8.51 -26.38 7.55
C LEU A 55 8.24 -25.06 6.80
N TRP A 56 8.85 -23.94 7.19
CA TRP A 56 8.54 -22.62 6.63
C TRP A 56 9.69 -21.91 5.89
N GLU A 57 10.78 -22.62 5.53
CA GLU A 57 11.84 -22.16 4.60
C GLU A 57 12.21 -20.65 4.74
N GLY A 58 12.53 -20.20 5.94
CA GLY A 58 12.96 -18.81 6.19
C GLY A 58 11.84 -17.76 6.27
N LYS A 59 10.56 -18.14 6.24
CA LYS A 59 9.43 -17.25 6.53
C LYS A 59 9.26 -17.07 8.04
N ILE A 60 9.09 -15.83 8.50
CA ILE A 60 8.82 -15.52 9.91
C ILE A 60 7.35 -15.86 10.22
N VAL A 61 7.13 -17.05 10.76
CA VAL A 61 5.82 -17.51 11.22
C VAL A 61 5.78 -17.64 12.74
N LYS A 62 4.63 -17.34 13.35
CA LYS A 62 4.47 -17.40 14.80
C LYS A 62 4.15 -18.83 15.27
N LYS A 63 4.34 -19.13 16.55
CA LYS A 63 4.09 -20.46 17.15
C LYS A 63 2.65 -20.94 16.95
N GLU A 64 1.71 -20.00 16.83
CA GLU A 64 0.29 -20.26 16.54
C GLU A 64 0.09 -20.97 15.19
N SER A 65 0.96 -20.76 14.21
CA SER A 65 0.88 -21.42 12.90
C SER A 65 1.08 -22.93 13.02
N VAL A 66 2.07 -23.38 13.82
CA VAL A 66 2.28 -24.82 14.10
C VAL A 66 1.06 -25.40 14.84
N ILE A 67 0.51 -24.66 15.79
CA ILE A 67 -0.65 -25.10 16.58
C ILE A 67 -1.89 -25.27 15.70
N ASN A 68 -2.13 -24.33 14.77
CA ASN A 68 -3.23 -24.39 13.83
C ASN A 68 -3.09 -25.58 12.86
N GLU A 69 -1.89 -25.85 12.35
CA GLU A 69 -1.65 -27.01 11.48
C GLU A 69 -1.83 -28.34 12.24
N ILE A 70 -1.39 -28.41 13.51
CA ILE A 70 -1.65 -29.58 14.38
C ILE A 70 -3.14 -29.76 14.66
N TYR A 71 -3.88 -28.65 14.83
CA TYR A 71 -5.33 -28.70 15.02
C TYR A 71 -6.03 -29.26 13.78
N GLU A 72 -5.70 -28.77 12.59
CA GLU A 72 -6.27 -29.28 11.33
C GLU A 72 -5.89 -30.74 11.08
N LEU A 73 -4.63 -31.12 11.32
CA LEU A 73 -4.20 -32.53 11.21
C LEU A 73 -5.01 -33.44 12.13
N ARG A 74 -5.23 -33.05 13.39
CA ARG A 74 -6.03 -33.83 14.35
C ARG A 74 -7.50 -33.90 13.97
N LYS A 75 -8.07 -32.83 13.43
CA LYS A 75 -9.44 -32.81 12.94
C LYS A 75 -9.62 -33.78 11.77
N ILE A 76 -8.63 -33.87 10.89
CA ILE A 76 -8.62 -34.78 9.75
C ILE A 76 -8.52 -36.23 10.20
N LEU A 77 -7.61 -36.54 11.14
CA LEU A 77 -7.43 -37.88 11.71
C LEU A 77 -8.61 -38.36 12.57
N GLY A 78 -9.49 -37.46 13.01
CA GLY A 78 -10.74 -37.82 13.69
C GLY A 78 -10.52 -38.64 14.97
N ALA A 79 -10.99 -39.89 14.99
CA ALA A 79 -10.81 -40.81 16.11
C ALA A 79 -9.33 -41.12 16.41
N ASP A 80 -8.48 -41.05 15.39
CA ASP A 80 -7.03 -41.30 15.49
C ASP A 80 -6.20 -40.06 15.83
N LYS A 81 -6.84 -38.93 16.17
CA LYS A 81 -6.15 -37.70 16.62
C LYS A 81 -5.16 -37.90 17.78
N HIS A 82 -5.34 -38.97 18.56
CA HIS A 82 -4.49 -39.35 19.68
C HIS A 82 -3.07 -39.79 19.26
N LEU A 83 -2.87 -40.12 17.98
CA LEU A 83 -1.55 -40.45 17.43
C LEU A 83 -0.63 -39.23 17.39
N VAL A 84 -1.19 -38.02 17.28
CA VAL A 84 -0.45 -36.75 17.39
C VAL A 84 -0.52 -36.26 18.85
N LYS A 85 0.57 -36.39 19.60
CA LYS A 85 0.64 -36.02 21.03
C LYS A 85 1.25 -34.63 21.22
N THR A 86 0.69 -33.87 22.16
CA THR A 86 1.26 -32.58 22.59
C THR A 86 2.18 -32.79 23.78
N HIS A 87 3.42 -32.32 23.68
CA HIS A 87 4.37 -32.22 24.79
C HIS A 87 4.42 -30.78 25.26
N ARG A 88 3.80 -30.50 26.40
CA ARG A 88 3.65 -29.13 26.93
C ARG A 88 5.01 -28.41 26.97
N LEU A 89 5.07 -27.20 26.43
CA LEU A 89 6.27 -26.35 26.33
C LEU A 89 7.43 -26.89 25.46
N LYS A 90 7.30 -28.07 24.85
CA LYS A 90 8.35 -28.67 24.02
C LYS A 90 7.97 -28.74 22.54
N GLY A 91 6.80 -29.31 22.21
CA GLY A 91 6.38 -29.47 20.82
C GLY A 91 5.40 -30.63 20.64
N PHE A 92 5.52 -31.36 19.54
CA PHE A 92 4.59 -32.42 19.13
C PHE A 92 5.33 -33.69 18.72
N SER A 93 4.67 -34.85 18.87
CA SER A 93 5.20 -36.13 18.39
C SER A 93 4.10 -36.93 17.72
N PHE A 94 4.43 -37.69 16.68
CA PHE A 94 3.58 -38.75 16.17
C PHE A 94 3.94 -40.09 16.80
N SER A 95 2.97 -40.99 16.96
CA SER A 95 3.21 -42.30 17.54
C SER A 95 2.23 -43.33 16.98
N ALA A 96 2.62 -43.99 15.89
CA ALA A 96 1.97 -45.19 15.39
C ALA A 96 2.89 -46.40 15.56
N VAL A 97 2.33 -47.56 15.92
CA VAL A 97 3.10 -48.80 16.17
C VAL A 97 3.40 -49.53 14.85
N ASP A 98 2.65 -49.21 13.81
CA ASP A 98 2.53 -49.88 12.52
C ASP A 98 2.81 -48.92 11.35
N LEU A 99 3.75 -47.99 11.51
CA LEU A 99 4.14 -47.08 10.43
C LEU A 99 5.03 -47.78 9.40
N GLU A 100 4.52 -47.96 8.19
CA GLU A 100 5.26 -48.45 7.03
C GLU A 100 5.48 -47.30 6.03
N ILE A 101 6.74 -47.05 5.67
CA ILE A 101 7.12 -46.05 4.68
C ILE A 101 7.54 -46.78 3.42
N THR A 102 6.81 -46.55 2.32
CA THR A 102 7.14 -47.15 1.01
C THR A 102 7.48 -46.04 0.03
N GLU A 103 8.65 -46.13 -0.60
CA GLU A 103 9.00 -45.25 -1.70
C GLU A 103 8.08 -45.49 -2.90
N HIS A 104 7.95 -44.47 -3.75
CA HIS A 104 7.21 -44.60 -5.01
C HIS A 104 7.91 -45.69 -5.85
N GLN A 105 7.40 -46.92 -5.86
CA GLN A 105 7.86 -47.91 -6.82
C GLN A 105 7.41 -47.44 -8.20
N ILE A 106 8.36 -46.91 -8.95
CA ILE A 106 8.26 -46.81 -10.39
C ILE A 106 8.46 -48.24 -10.89
N ASP A 107 7.39 -48.91 -11.30
CA ASP A 107 7.53 -50.06 -12.19
C ASP A 107 8.32 -49.59 -13.41
N PRO A 108 9.54 -50.10 -13.64
CA PRO A 108 10.28 -49.76 -14.84
C PRO A 108 9.54 -50.37 -16.03
N PRO A 109 9.37 -49.64 -17.15
CA PRO A 109 8.92 -50.28 -18.36
C PRO A 109 9.96 -51.35 -18.73
N LEU A 110 9.45 -52.54 -19.06
CA LEU A 110 10.19 -53.67 -19.62
C LEU A 110 11.34 -53.18 -20.51
N SER A 111 12.57 -53.37 -20.04
CA SER A 111 13.76 -53.08 -20.83
C SER A 111 14.83 -54.13 -20.58
N ASN A 112 14.67 -55.25 -21.29
CA ASN A 112 15.81 -55.91 -21.90
C ASN A 112 16.42 -54.94 -22.93
N PHE A 113 17.24 -53.98 -22.48
CA PHE A 113 18.12 -53.26 -23.39
C PHE A 113 19.43 -54.02 -23.48
N GLU A 114 19.49 -54.90 -24.48
CA GLU A 114 20.74 -55.29 -25.11
C GLU A 114 21.58 -54.03 -25.40
N LYS A 115 22.88 -54.10 -25.10
CA LYS A 115 23.86 -53.03 -25.29
C LYS A 115 23.74 -52.38 -26.67
N ILE A 116 23.05 -51.24 -26.75
CA ILE A 116 22.95 -50.45 -27.97
C ILE A 116 24.33 -49.83 -28.25
N LYS A 117 24.95 -50.23 -29.37
CA LYS A 117 26.25 -49.72 -29.82
C LYS A 117 26.22 -48.18 -29.95
N LYS A 118 27.32 -47.53 -29.54
CA LYS A 118 27.51 -46.07 -29.46
C LYS A 118 27.01 -45.28 -30.70
N THR A 119 27.01 -45.88 -31.89
CA THR A 119 26.49 -45.28 -33.13
C THR A 119 24.99 -44.95 -33.10
N LYS A 120 24.17 -45.72 -32.38
CA LYS A 120 22.73 -45.43 -32.25
C LYS A 120 22.44 -44.33 -31.24
N VAL A 121 23.29 -44.15 -30.23
CA VAL A 121 23.17 -43.06 -29.24
C VAL A 121 23.35 -41.69 -29.90
N TYR A 122 24.31 -41.58 -30.81
CA TYR A 122 24.49 -40.35 -31.61
C TYR A 122 23.29 -40.05 -32.52
N LEU A 123 22.65 -41.10 -33.06
CA LEU A 123 21.45 -40.93 -33.90
C LEU A 123 20.28 -40.37 -33.07
N TYR A 124 20.01 -40.93 -31.88
CA TYR A 124 18.95 -40.43 -31.00
C TYR A 124 19.22 -39.01 -30.47
N ALA A 125 20.48 -38.71 -30.14
CA ALA A 125 20.86 -37.35 -29.74
C ALA A 125 20.62 -36.33 -30.87
N PHE A 126 20.90 -36.72 -32.12
CA PHE A 126 20.62 -35.88 -33.27
C PHE A 126 19.12 -35.70 -33.49
N THR A 127 18.30 -36.75 -33.31
CA THR A 127 16.84 -36.66 -33.43
C THR A 127 16.23 -35.72 -32.38
N VAL A 128 16.68 -35.83 -31.13
CA VAL A 128 16.23 -34.95 -30.03
C VAL A 128 16.64 -33.50 -30.30
N LEU A 129 17.86 -33.27 -30.78
CA LEU A 129 18.32 -31.94 -31.17
C LEU A 129 17.48 -31.37 -32.31
N THR A 130 17.15 -32.16 -33.33
CA THR A 130 16.26 -31.71 -34.41
C THR A 130 14.83 -31.45 -33.95
N ILE A 131 14.31 -32.18 -32.97
CA ILE A 131 12.98 -31.90 -32.38
C ILE A 131 13.02 -30.59 -31.58
N PHE A 132 14.09 -30.34 -30.83
CA PHE A 132 14.27 -29.08 -30.11
C PHE A 132 14.40 -27.88 -31.06
N VAL A 133 15.16 -28.04 -32.14
CA VAL A 133 15.31 -27.01 -33.18
C VAL A 133 13.99 -26.83 -33.94
N ALA A 134 13.25 -27.90 -34.23
CA ALA A 134 11.93 -27.82 -34.86
C ALA A 134 10.89 -27.16 -33.94
N ALA A 135 10.88 -27.46 -32.64
CA ALA A 135 10.00 -26.81 -31.67
C ALA A 135 10.33 -25.31 -31.51
N SER A 136 11.63 -24.96 -31.55
CA SER A 136 12.10 -23.57 -31.59
C SER A 136 11.70 -22.85 -32.87
N LEU A 137 11.74 -23.51 -34.03
CA LEU A 137 11.35 -22.94 -35.33
C LEU A 137 9.83 -22.90 -35.54
N LEU A 138 9.07 -23.79 -34.88
CA LEU A 138 7.60 -23.88 -34.96
C LEU A 138 6.88 -22.97 -33.95
N GLY A 139 7.60 -22.23 -33.12
CA GLY A 139 7.04 -21.13 -32.34
C GLY A 139 5.93 -21.54 -31.37
N ILE A 140 6.01 -22.70 -30.73
CA ILE A 140 5.16 -23.04 -29.57
C ILE A 140 5.73 -22.30 -28.35
N HIS A 141 5.64 -20.97 -28.40
CA HIS A 141 5.62 -20.16 -27.20
C HIS A 141 4.15 -20.08 -26.78
N ASP A 142 3.85 -20.39 -25.52
CA ASP A 142 2.65 -19.86 -24.85
C ASP A 142 2.83 -18.33 -24.76
N GLY A 143 2.68 -17.67 -25.90
CA GLY A 143 2.70 -16.24 -26.01
C GLY A 143 1.38 -15.75 -25.47
N VAL A 144 1.39 -15.29 -24.21
CA VAL A 144 0.45 -14.27 -23.75
C VAL A 144 0.43 -13.21 -24.84
N LYS A 145 -0.68 -13.11 -25.58
CA LYS A 145 -0.81 -12.04 -26.57
C LYS A 145 -0.78 -10.74 -25.76
N PRO A 146 0.25 -9.89 -25.92
CA PRO A 146 0.20 -8.55 -25.34
C PRO A 146 -1.03 -7.87 -25.93
N TYR A 147 -1.82 -7.19 -25.10
CA TYR A 147 -2.76 -6.20 -25.62
C TYR A 147 -1.94 -5.23 -26.49
N PRO A 148 -2.31 -4.98 -27.75
CA PRO A 148 -1.53 -4.11 -28.61
C PRO A 148 -1.40 -2.73 -27.95
N LEU A 149 -0.16 -2.22 -27.91
CA LEU A 149 0.23 -0.90 -27.39
C LEU A 149 -0.39 0.29 -28.15
N ASP A 150 -1.41 0.04 -28.96
CA ASP A 150 -2.03 0.97 -29.91
C ASP A 150 -3.50 1.18 -29.53
N SER A 151 -3.80 1.30 -28.23
CA SER A 151 -5.11 1.77 -27.80
C SER A 151 -5.16 3.28 -28.06
N ASP A 152 -6.05 3.73 -28.94
CA ASP A 152 -6.39 5.15 -29.09
C ASP A 152 -6.97 5.65 -27.75
N VAL A 153 -6.11 6.11 -26.86
CA VAL A 153 -6.52 6.69 -25.57
C VAL A 153 -7.23 8.00 -25.88
N VAL A 154 -8.48 8.11 -25.47
CA VAL A 154 -9.29 9.29 -25.72
C VAL A 154 -9.58 9.98 -24.39
N ASN A 155 -9.07 11.19 -24.22
CA ASN A 155 -9.50 12.05 -23.12
C ASN A 155 -10.98 12.41 -23.34
N ILE A 156 -11.84 12.05 -22.39
CA ILE A 156 -13.28 12.36 -22.41
C ILE A 156 -13.52 13.76 -21.85
N THR A 157 -12.69 14.19 -20.90
CA THR A 157 -12.80 15.46 -20.19
C THR A 157 -11.48 16.22 -20.22
N TYR A 158 -11.56 17.53 -19.97
CA TYR A 158 -10.45 18.48 -20.13
C TYR A 158 -10.57 19.68 -19.17
N HIS A 159 -11.35 19.53 -18.08
CA HIS A 159 -11.67 20.65 -17.21
C HIS A 159 -10.54 20.89 -16.19
N LYS A 160 -10.45 22.12 -15.69
CA LYS A 160 -9.52 22.45 -14.60
C LYS A 160 -9.97 21.73 -13.32
N GLY A 161 -9.01 21.26 -12.54
CA GLY A 161 -9.23 20.52 -11.30
C GLY A 161 -8.96 19.03 -11.51
N GLU A 162 -9.51 18.20 -10.63
CA GLU A 162 -9.32 16.76 -10.73
C GLU A 162 -10.63 16.05 -10.98
N GLU A 163 -10.57 15.01 -11.81
CA GLU A 163 -11.72 14.20 -12.15
C GLU A 163 -11.42 12.73 -11.79
N LEU A 164 -12.16 12.21 -10.81
CA LEU A 164 -11.93 10.93 -10.13
C LEU A 164 -13.14 10.01 -10.21
N TYR A 165 -12.92 8.70 -10.05
CA TYR A 165 -13.97 7.67 -9.95
C TYR A 165 -15.04 7.75 -11.06
N PRO A 166 -14.64 7.67 -12.35
CA PRO A 166 -15.59 7.68 -13.44
C PRO A 166 -16.46 6.41 -13.43
N THR A 167 -17.72 6.53 -13.84
CA THR A 167 -18.63 5.40 -14.06
C THR A 167 -19.67 5.77 -15.11
N THR A 168 -20.18 4.79 -15.85
CA THR A 168 -21.22 5.01 -16.86
C THR A 168 -22.56 4.45 -16.43
N ASN A 169 -23.65 5.09 -16.89
CA ASN A 169 -24.97 4.51 -16.79
C ASN A 169 -25.08 3.25 -17.67
N PRO A 170 -26.14 2.43 -17.51
CA PRO A 170 -26.27 1.17 -18.25
C PRO A 170 -26.19 1.32 -19.78
N SER A 171 -26.74 2.42 -20.33
CA SER A 171 -26.73 2.71 -21.76
C SER A 171 -25.45 3.35 -22.29
N GLU A 172 -24.47 3.66 -21.43
CA GLU A 172 -23.21 4.33 -21.79
C GLU A 172 -23.40 5.69 -22.47
N GLU A 173 -24.51 6.36 -22.19
CA GLU A 173 -24.78 7.71 -22.71
C GLU A 173 -24.45 8.79 -21.70
N LEU A 174 -24.52 8.44 -20.41
CA LEU A 174 -24.18 9.31 -19.29
C LEU A 174 -22.98 8.74 -18.54
N MET A 175 -22.06 9.64 -18.18
CA MET A 175 -20.95 9.37 -17.29
C MET A 175 -21.13 10.19 -16.02
N ALA A 176 -20.86 9.59 -14.86
CA ALA A 176 -20.71 10.31 -13.61
C ALA A 176 -19.26 10.18 -13.13
N TYR A 177 -18.74 11.23 -12.51
CA TYR A 177 -17.40 11.27 -11.94
C TYR A 177 -17.37 12.30 -10.80
N VAL A 178 -16.34 12.25 -9.97
CA VAL A 178 -16.10 13.23 -8.91
C VAL A 178 -15.17 14.31 -9.44
N SER A 179 -15.64 15.54 -9.54
CA SER A 179 -14.81 16.71 -9.78
C SER A 179 -14.32 17.30 -8.44
N TYR A 180 -13.04 17.60 -8.32
CA TYR A 180 -12.48 18.32 -7.18
C TYR A 180 -11.95 19.68 -7.64
N ILE A 181 -12.62 20.73 -7.17
CA ILE A 181 -12.34 22.13 -7.51
C ILE A 181 -12.45 22.93 -6.21
N ASP A 182 -11.48 23.84 -5.97
CA ASP A 182 -11.46 24.74 -4.81
C ASP A 182 -11.73 24.02 -3.47
N ASN A 183 -11.03 22.90 -3.26
CA ASN A 183 -11.13 22.07 -2.07
C ASN A 183 -12.51 21.45 -1.79
N THR A 184 -13.33 21.28 -2.83
CA THR A 184 -14.67 20.68 -2.74
C THR A 184 -14.78 19.52 -3.73
N PHE A 185 -15.17 18.34 -3.23
CA PHE A 185 -15.48 17.19 -4.08
C PHE A 185 -16.94 17.24 -4.49
N THR A 186 -17.23 17.07 -5.78
CA THR A 186 -18.59 17.13 -6.29
C THR A 186 -18.82 16.07 -7.35
N VAL A 187 -19.90 15.30 -7.24
CA VAL A 187 -20.33 14.41 -8.32
C VAL A 187 -20.87 15.25 -9.47
N THR A 188 -20.26 15.07 -10.64
CA THR A 188 -20.65 15.67 -11.90
C THR A 188 -21.17 14.58 -12.84
N ILE A 189 -22.36 14.79 -13.40
CA ILE A 189 -22.96 13.95 -14.42
C ILE A 189 -22.78 14.64 -15.77
N ARG A 190 -22.26 13.92 -16.77
CA ARG A 190 -21.98 14.40 -18.12
C ARG A 190 -22.65 13.50 -19.15
N ASP A 191 -23.31 14.11 -20.11
CA ASP A 191 -23.71 13.45 -21.35
C ASP A 191 -22.49 13.31 -22.27
N ILE A 192 -22.16 12.08 -22.64
CA ILE A 192 -20.92 11.75 -23.35
C ILE A 192 -20.93 12.34 -24.78
N LYS A 193 -22.09 12.36 -25.45
CA LYS A 193 -22.22 12.80 -26.84
C LYS A 193 -22.19 14.32 -26.97
N THR A 194 -22.92 15.01 -26.10
CA THR A 194 -23.11 16.47 -26.15
C THR A 194 -22.13 17.23 -25.27
N SER A 195 -21.40 16.54 -24.39
CA SER A 195 -20.51 17.13 -23.37
C SER A 195 -21.20 18.08 -22.39
N ARG A 196 -22.55 18.11 -22.35
CA ARG A 196 -23.30 18.84 -21.34
C ARG A 196 -23.13 18.16 -19.99
N SER A 197 -22.97 18.94 -18.93
CA SER A 197 -22.81 18.43 -17.58
C SER A 197 -23.67 19.16 -16.57
N VAL A 198 -23.97 18.48 -15.47
CA VAL A 198 -24.64 19.00 -14.28
C VAL A 198 -23.94 18.45 -13.04
N SER A 199 -23.64 19.33 -12.09
CA SER A 199 -22.95 18.96 -10.85
C SER A 199 -23.93 18.97 -9.68
N LEU A 200 -23.77 18.02 -8.76
CA LEU A 200 -24.56 17.98 -7.54
C LEU A 200 -24.07 19.08 -6.57
N PRO A 201 -24.96 19.75 -5.81
CA PRO A 201 -24.52 20.70 -4.80
C PRO A 201 -23.76 20.04 -3.65
N GLY A 202 -22.81 20.78 -3.07
CA GLY A 202 -22.11 20.40 -1.84
C GLY A 202 -21.00 19.35 -2.04
N ASN A 203 -20.48 18.85 -0.92
CA ASN A 203 -19.48 17.78 -0.94
C ASN A 203 -20.15 16.44 -1.24
N THR A 204 -19.96 15.94 -2.45
CA THR A 204 -20.52 14.68 -2.93
C THR A 204 -19.46 13.82 -3.62
N SER A 205 -19.55 12.50 -3.47
CA SER A 205 -18.54 11.56 -3.96
C SER A 205 -19.13 10.18 -4.30
N SER A 206 -18.26 9.27 -4.73
CA SER A 206 -18.54 7.84 -4.93
C SER A 206 -19.78 7.56 -5.78
N PRO A 207 -19.86 8.08 -7.02
CA PRO A 207 -20.99 7.85 -7.91
C PRO A 207 -21.08 6.36 -8.30
N TYR A 208 -22.29 5.82 -8.32
CA TYR A 208 -22.55 4.47 -8.82
C TYR A 208 -23.95 4.36 -9.43
N TRP A 209 -24.03 3.87 -10.66
CA TRP A 209 -25.29 3.76 -11.38
C TRP A 209 -26.05 2.48 -11.02
N HIS A 210 -27.38 2.58 -10.95
CA HIS A 210 -28.24 1.39 -10.94
C HIS A 210 -28.09 0.62 -12.27
N PRO A 211 -28.06 -0.73 -12.26
CA PRO A 211 -27.80 -1.54 -13.46
C PRO A 211 -28.85 -1.43 -14.58
N ASP A 212 -30.06 -0.94 -14.29
CA ASP A 212 -31.21 -0.99 -15.21
C ASP A 212 -31.97 0.35 -15.28
N LYS A 213 -31.57 1.35 -14.48
CA LYS A 213 -32.30 2.62 -14.34
C LYS A 213 -31.29 3.75 -14.41
N ASN A 214 -31.72 4.91 -14.90
CA ASN A 214 -30.97 6.16 -14.76
C ASN A 214 -31.11 6.71 -13.32
N ARG A 215 -30.69 5.90 -12.35
CA ARG A 215 -30.61 6.25 -10.94
C ARG A 215 -29.15 6.23 -10.54
N LEU A 216 -28.69 7.32 -9.94
CA LEU A 216 -27.33 7.47 -9.45
C LEU A 216 -27.32 7.45 -7.92
N PHE A 217 -26.55 6.54 -7.35
CA PHE A 217 -26.20 6.50 -5.94
C PHE A 217 -24.91 7.28 -5.72
N PHE A 218 -24.79 7.94 -4.56
CA PHE A 218 -23.61 8.72 -4.21
C PHE A 218 -23.52 8.94 -2.70
N GLN A 219 -22.35 9.34 -2.23
CA GLN A 219 -22.12 9.83 -0.87
C GLN A 219 -22.24 11.35 -0.83
N SER A 220 -22.80 11.89 0.25
CA SER A 220 -22.97 13.32 0.51
C SER A 220 -22.41 13.62 1.90
N PHE A 221 -21.57 14.63 2.02
CA PHE A 221 -21.01 15.08 3.28
C PHE A 221 -21.53 16.47 3.64
N GLU A 222 -22.31 16.54 4.71
CA GLU A 222 -22.96 17.78 5.16
C GLU A 222 -22.93 17.84 6.69
N ASN A 223 -22.57 19.01 7.23
CA ASN A 223 -22.55 19.27 8.68
C ASN A 223 -21.75 18.23 9.50
N GLY A 224 -20.62 17.73 8.98
CA GLY A 224 -19.80 16.74 9.67
C GLY A 224 -20.35 15.32 9.65
N GLN A 225 -21.31 15.02 8.76
CA GLN A 225 -21.92 13.70 8.63
C GLN A 225 -21.94 13.25 7.17
N CYS A 226 -21.70 11.96 6.95
CA CYS A 226 -21.76 11.29 5.67
C CYS A 226 -23.13 10.62 5.51
N PHE A 227 -23.77 10.79 4.36
CA PHE A 227 -25.01 10.12 3.97
C PHE A 227 -24.89 9.47 2.60
N LEU A 228 -25.42 8.25 2.46
CA LEU A 228 -25.73 7.67 1.16
C LEU A 228 -27.05 8.22 0.66
N LYS A 229 -27.04 8.75 -0.56
CA LYS A 229 -28.21 9.33 -1.22
C LYS A 229 -28.35 8.77 -2.64
N TYR A 230 -29.52 8.99 -3.24
CA TYR A 230 -29.73 8.75 -4.66
C TYR A 230 -30.57 9.85 -5.31
N ILE A 231 -30.43 9.94 -6.64
CA ILE A 231 -31.25 10.76 -7.53
C ILE A 231 -31.62 9.96 -8.77
N ASP A 232 -32.77 10.29 -9.37
CA ASP A 232 -33.16 9.84 -10.70
C ASP A 232 -32.84 10.95 -11.72
N ILE A 233 -32.35 10.55 -12.90
CA ILE A 233 -31.92 11.44 -13.98
C ILE A 233 -32.70 11.11 -15.25
N ASN A 234 -33.26 12.13 -15.91
CA ASN A 234 -33.91 11.96 -17.21
C ASN A 234 -32.91 12.15 -18.37
N GLN A 235 -33.36 11.94 -19.61
CA GLN A 235 -32.53 12.09 -20.81
C GLN A 235 -32.05 13.53 -21.08
N GLU A 236 -32.63 14.54 -20.42
CA GLU A 236 -32.28 15.96 -20.57
C GLU A 236 -31.37 16.46 -19.43
N LEU A 237 -30.78 15.55 -18.64
CA LEU A 237 -29.98 15.85 -17.44
C LEU A 237 -30.76 16.57 -16.32
N MET A 238 -32.09 16.48 -16.31
CA MET A 238 -32.90 16.98 -15.20
C MET A 238 -32.83 15.99 -14.03
N LEU A 239 -32.50 16.51 -12.85
CA LEU A 239 -32.30 15.74 -11.63
C LEU A 239 -33.57 15.78 -10.77
N SER A 240 -33.94 14.63 -10.19
CA SER A 240 -34.94 14.58 -9.13
C SER A 240 -34.41 15.22 -7.83
N ASN A 241 -35.29 15.37 -6.83
CA ASN A 241 -34.85 15.66 -5.47
C ASN A 241 -33.94 14.55 -4.94
N MET A 242 -32.95 14.92 -4.14
CA MET A 242 -32.06 13.98 -3.46
C MET A 242 -32.83 13.21 -2.39
N SER A 243 -32.70 11.88 -2.41
CA SER A 243 -33.33 10.99 -1.44
C SER A 243 -32.28 10.30 -0.59
N GLU A 244 -32.39 10.44 0.73
CA GLU A 244 -31.48 9.81 1.69
C GLU A 244 -31.78 8.31 1.86
N ILE A 245 -30.72 7.52 2.03
CA ILE A 245 -30.78 6.08 2.26
C ILE A 245 -30.39 5.76 3.71
N VAL A 246 -29.17 6.14 4.10
CA VAL A 246 -28.56 5.82 5.40
C VAL A 246 -27.33 6.68 5.65
N SER A 247 -26.92 6.87 6.91
CA SER A 247 -25.61 7.43 7.26
C SER A 247 -24.45 6.50 6.89
N CYS A 248 -23.37 7.07 6.35
CA CYS A 248 -22.09 6.41 6.07
C CYS A 248 -20.97 6.80 7.04
N GLY A 249 -21.30 7.45 8.16
CA GLY A 249 -20.34 7.83 9.21
C GLY A 249 -20.16 9.35 9.34
N SER A 250 -19.00 9.79 9.83
CA SER A 250 -18.70 11.21 10.09
C SER A 250 -17.49 11.77 9.34
N GLU A 251 -16.89 10.96 8.46
CA GLU A 251 -15.74 11.36 7.66
C GLU A 251 -16.12 11.54 6.19
N LEU A 252 -15.56 12.59 5.57
CA LEU A 252 -15.57 12.75 4.12
C LEU A 252 -14.78 11.60 3.49
N SER A 253 -15.38 10.90 2.52
CA SER A 253 -14.82 9.69 1.94
C SER A 253 -14.97 9.70 0.41
N LEU A 254 -13.99 9.12 -0.28
CA LEU A 254 -14.05 8.80 -1.70
C LEU A 254 -14.13 7.28 -1.94
N SER A 255 -14.35 6.49 -0.87
CA SER A 255 -14.46 5.04 -1.00
C SER A 255 -15.56 4.68 -1.98
N PRO A 256 -15.30 3.80 -2.97
CA PRO A 256 -16.33 3.29 -3.86
C PRO A 256 -17.51 2.70 -3.09
N ILE A 257 -18.68 2.73 -3.73
CA ILE A 257 -19.87 2.00 -3.33
C ILE A 257 -20.17 0.94 -4.41
N ALA A 258 -20.91 -0.10 -4.05
CA ALA A 258 -21.33 -1.12 -5.00
C ALA A 258 -22.79 -1.52 -4.77
N LEU A 259 -23.51 -1.85 -5.84
CA LEU A 259 -24.88 -2.34 -5.77
C LEU A 259 -24.91 -3.79 -6.26
N ALA A 260 -25.59 -4.65 -5.50
CA ALA A 260 -25.83 -6.02 -5.90
C ALA A 260 -26.62 -6.08 -7.22
N PRO A 261 -26.36 -7.07 -8.11
CA PRO A 261 -27.03 -7.16 -9.42
C PRO A 261 -28.56 -7.15 -9.34
N GLU A 262 -29.15 -7.70 -8.28
CA GLU A 262 -30.59 -7.67 -8.04
C GLU A 262 -31.15 -6.29 -7.67
N GLY A 263 -30.30 -5.28 -7.47
CA GLY A 263 -30.68 -3.90 -7.21
C GLY A 263 -31.25 -3.65 -5.81
N LYS A 264 -30.98 -4.52 -4.82
CA LYS A 264 -31.55 -4.41 -3.46
C LYS A 264 -30.54 -4.14 -2.33
N TRP A 265 -29.28 -4.50 -2.51
CA TRP A 265 -28.25 -4.34 -1.49
C TRP A 265 -27.16 -3.40 -1.97
N LEU A 266 -26.93 -2.31 -1.23
CA LEU A 266 -25.77 -1.43 -1.40
C LEU A 266 -24.69 -1.79 -0.40
N TYR A 267 -23.44 -1.77 -0.85
CA TYR A 267 -22.22 -1.97 -0.06
C TYR A 267 -21.41 -0.69 -0.06
N PHE A 268 -20.90 -0.32 1.11
CA PHE A 268 -20.17 0.94 1.31
C PHE A 268 -19.21 0.83 2.49
N SER A 269 -18.10 1.57 2.42
CA SER A 269 -17.21 1.77 3.56
C SER A 269 -17.84 2.77 4.53
N PHE A 270 -17.76 2.47 5.82
CA PHE A 270 -18.28 3.26 6.92
C PHE A 270 -17.16 3.59 7.90
N LYS A 271 -17.07 4.86 8.31
CA LYS A 271 -16.08 5.32 9.29
C LYS A 271 -16.75 6.23 10.32
N GLU A 272 -16.75 5.75 11.57
CA GLU A 272 -17.46 6.40 12.67
C GLU A 272 -16.84 7.74 13.04
N ASP A 273 -15.51 7.81 13.07
CA ASP A 273 -14.69 9.00 13.28
C ASP A 273 -13.25 8.78 12.73
N LYS A 274 -12.39 9.79 12.85
CA LYS A 274 -10.98 9.74 12.39
C LYS A 274 -10.17 8.59 12.98
N GLN A 275 -10.37 8.25 14.25
CA GLN A 275 -9.57 7.26 14.99
C GLN A 275 -10.07 5.83 14.77
N VAL A 276 -11.31 5.64 14.33
CA VAL A 276 -11.87 4.32 14.04
C VAL A 276 -11.55 3.88 12.60
N PRO A 277 -11.01 2.66 12.36
CA PRO A 277 -10.76 2.15 11.01
C PRO A 277 -12.04 2.05 10.16
N TYR A 278 -11.91 2.20 8.84
CA TYR A 278 -13.04 1.91 7.92
C TYR A 278 -13.48 0.44 8.04
N LYS A 279 -14.79 0.22 8.07
CA LYS A 279 -15.42 -1.10 7.95
C LYS A 279 -16.40 -1.12 6.79
N ILE A 280 -16.64 -2.29 6.21
CA ILE A 280 -17.63 -2.44 5.14
C ILE A 280 -18.99 -2.74 5.75
N ASN A 281 -19.98 -1.93 5.39
CA ASN A 281 -21.38 -2.15 5.70
C ASN A 281 -22.17 -2.46 4.43
N SER A 282 -23.34 -3.07 4.61
CA SER A 282 -24.37 -3.22 3.59
C SER A 282 -25.70 -2.69 4.07
N VAL A 283 -26.53 -2.18 3.16
CA VAL A 283 -27.90 -1.72 3.45
C VAL A 283 -28.89 -2.28 2.43
N HIS A 284 -30.00 -2.84 2.92
CA HIS A 284 -31.12 -3.23 2.05
C HIS A 284 -31.96 -2.00 1.71
N LEU A 285 -32.14 -1.72 0.42
CA LEU A 285 -32.75 -0.46 -0.05
C LEU A 285 -34.21 -0.28 0.38
N ASP A 286 -34.99 -1.37 0.41
CA ASP A 286 -36.40 -1.31 0.82
C ASP A 286 -36.60 -1.25 2.35
N THR A 287 -35.94 -2.13 3.10
CA THR A 287 -36.15 -2.27 4.56
C THR A 287 -35.27 -1.35 5.40
N LYS A 288 -34.26 -0.71 4.79
CA LYS A 288 -33.22 0.10 5.44
C LYS A 288 -32.40 -0.66 6.50
N ILE A 289 -32.46 -1.99 6.49
CA ILE A 289 -31.67 -2.82 7.41
C ILE A 289 -30.19 -2.72 7.03
N VAL A 290 -29.36 -2.29 7.98
CA VAL A 290 -27.91 -2.19 7.84
C VAL A 290 -27.23 -3.39 8.48
N LYS A 291 -26.20 -3.93 7.83
CA LYS A 291 -25.36 -5.01 8.37
C LYS A 291 -23.89 -4.69 8.17
N THR A 292 -23.10 -4.79 9.23
CA THR A 292 -21.64 -4.77 9.15
C THR A 292 -21.12 -6.10 8.65
N LEU A 293 -20.23 -6.04 7.65
CA LEU A 293 -19.65 -7.21 6.97
C LEU A 293 -18.21 -7.47 7.42
N THR A 294 -17.47 -6.42 7.79
CA THR A 294 -16.09 -6.55 8.24
C THR A 294 -15.83 -5.87 9.57
N THR A 295 -14.82 -6.37 10.28
CA THR A 295 -14.38 -5.84 11.57
C THR A 295 -12.85 -5.79 11.55
N PRO A 296 -12.25 -4.66 11.10
CA PRO A 296 -10.80 -4.51 11.11
C PRO A 296 -10.25 -4.68 12.53
N THR A 297 -9.23 -5.53 12.69
CA THR A 297 -8.67 -5.87 14.01
C THR A 297 -7.45 -5.04 14.39
N GLU A 298 -6.92 -4.25 13.46
CA GLU A 298 -5.74 -3.41 13.67
C GLU A 298 -6.11 -1.93 13.67
N ASN A 299 -5.40 -1.11 14.44
CA ASN A 299 -5.54 0.35 14.47
C ASN A 299 -4.94 0.99 13.20
N THR A 300 -5.52 0.67 12.04
CA THR A 300 -5.04 1.03 10.71
C THR A 300 -6.06 1.93 10.00
N TYR A 301 -5.82 2.29 8.74
CA TYR A 301 -6.78 3.00 7.91
C TYR A 301 -8.11 2.21 7.75
N GLY A 302 -8.06 0.87 7.80
CA GLY A 302 -9.20 -0.03 7.68
C GLY A 302 -9.51 -0.45 6.25
N ASP A 303 -10.70 -0.99 6.04
CA ASP A 303 -11.21 -1.51 4.76
C ASP A 303 -11.75 -0.35 3.92
N TYR A 304 -10.86 0.35 3.22
CA TYR A 304 -11.12 1.68 2.64
C TYR A 304 -11.69 1.67 1.22
N SER A 305 -11.65 0.53 0.52
CA SER A 305 -12.13 0.44 -0.86
C SER A 305 -12.69 -0.95 -1.13
N LEU A 306 -13.75 -0.99 -1.94
CA LEU A 306 -14.52 -2.20 -2.21
C LEU A 306 -14.96 -2.29 -3.68
N SER A 307 -15.15 -3.50 -4.18
CA SER A 307 -15.69 -3.76 -5.51
C SER A 307 -16.45 -5.09 -5.51
N LEU A 308 -17.67 -5.12 -6.05
CA LEU A 308 -18.53 -6.30 -6.05
C LEU A 308 -18.40 -7.08 -7.36
N SER A 309 -18.29 -8.40 -7.27
CA SER A 309 -18.22 -9.28 -8.43
C SER A 309 -19.48 -9.17 -9.30
N PRO A 310 -19.40 -9.45 -10.61
CA PRO A 310 -20.55 -9.35 -11.52
C PRO A 310 -21.76 -10.20 -11.09
N ASP A 311 -21.51 -11.33 -10.41
CA ASP A 311 -22.54 -12.23 -9.88
C ASP A 311 -23.06 -11.86 -8.48
N GLY A 312 -22.50 -10.82 -7.85
CA GLY A 312 -22.88 -10.34 -6.52
C GLY A 312 -22.42 -11.23 -5.36
N GLN A 313 -21.66 -12.29 -5.60
CA GLN A 313 -21.31 -13.26 -4.56
C GLN A 313 -20.03 -12.91 -3.79
N ARG A 314 -19.13 -12.13 -4.39
CA ARG A 314 -17.81 -11.84 -3.85
C ARG A 314 -17.52 -10.35 -3.82
N LEU A 315 -16.96 -9.88 -2.71
CA LEU A 315 -16.53 -8.51 -2.54
C LEU A 315 -15.00 -8.46 -2.45
N ALA A 316 -14.36 -7.78 -3.40
CA ALA A 316 -12.96 -7.43 -3.31
C ALA A 316 -12.81 -6.24 -2.36
N ILE A 317 -11.89 -6.33 -1.40
CA ILE A 317 -11.68 -5.34 -0.35
C ILE A 317 -10.19 -5.00 -0.30
N LEU A 318 -9.89 -3.70 -0.33
CA LEU A 318 -8.55 -3.18 -0.06
C LEU A 318 -8.48 -2.61 1.35
N SER A 319 -7.40 -2.94 2.06
CA SER A 319 -7.12 -2.42 3.40
C SER A 319 -5.63 -2.12 3.56
N SER A 320 -5.29 -1.05 4.28
CA SER A 320 -3.88 -0.74 4.60
C SER A 320 -3.49 -1.37 5.92
N ASP A 321 -2.28 -1.93 6.01
CA ASP A 321 -1.67 -2.30 7.29
C ASP A 321 -0.90 -1.12 7.94
N GLN A 322 -0.29 -1.37 9.11
CA GLN A 322 0.54 -0.40 9.84
C GLN A 322 1.80 0.05 9.06
N HIS A 323 2.25 -0.75 8.10
CA HIS A 323 3.42 -0.49 7.26
C HIS A 323 3.04 0.20 5.94
N LYS A 324 1.79 0.69 5.81
CA LYS A 324 1.23 1.28 4.57
C LYS A 324 1.13 0.30 3.40
N LYS A 325 1.22 -1.02 3.62
CA LYS A 325 1.00 -2.01 2.57
C LYS A 325 -0.48 -2.25 2.36
N VAL A 326 -0.88 -2.42 1.11
CA VAL A 326 -2.28 -2.67 0.75
C VAL A 326 -2.53 -4.17 0.64
N ASN A 327 -3.44 -4.68 1.44
CA ASN A 327 -3.89 -6.07 1.40
C ASN A 327 -5.19 -6.16 0.59
N LEU A 328 -5.18 -6.98 -0.45
CA LEU A 328 -6.36 -7.35 -1.22
C LEU A 328 -6.93 -8.66 -0.70
N ARG A 329 -8.19 -8.62 -0.28
CA ARG A 329 -8.95 -9.77 0.23
C ARG A 329 -10.25 -9.91 -0.54
N ILE A 330 -10.74 -11.13 -0.67
CA ILE A 330 -12.04 -11.45 -1.24
C ILE A 330 -12.94 -12.01 -0.16
N LEU A 331 -14.08 -11.35 0.07
CA LEU A 331 -15.13 -11.78 1.00
C LEU A 331 -16.26 -12.46 0.23
N ASP A 332 -16.63 -13.68 0.62
CA ASP A 332 -17.89 -14.31 0.21
C ASP A 332 -19.04 -13.65 0.99
N VAL A 333 -19.93 -12.96 0.28
CA VAL A 333 -20.99 -12.14 0.85
C VAL A 333 -22.00 -12.97 1.66
N GLN A 334 -22.23 -14.23 1.27
CA GLN A 334 -23.21 -15.10 1.92
C GLN A 334 -22.61 -15.85 3.10
N LYS A 335 -21.42 -16.43 2.91
CA LYS A 335 -20.74 -17.21 3.95
C LYS A 335 -20.08 -16.34 5.01
N LYS A 336 -19.76 -15.08 4.66
CA LYS A 336 -18.96 -14.14 5.46
C LYS A 336 -17.54 -14.64 5.75
N ASP A 337 -17.06 -15.57 4.94
CA ASP A 337 -15.67 -16.02 4.95
C ASP A 337 -14.87 -15.22 3.94
N TYR A 338 -13.58 -15.00 4.21
CA TYR A 338 -12.70 -14.29 3.31
C TYR A 338 -11.39 -15.05 3.10
N PHE A 339 -10.75 -14.81 1.96
CA PHE A 339 -9.38 -15.25 1.68
C PHE A 339 -8.53 -14.06 1.21
N SER A 340 -7.23 -14.13 1.53
CA SER A 340 -6.27 -13.13 1.05
C SER A 340 -5.78 -13.51 -0.33
N VAL A 341 -5.66 -12.53 -1.21
CA VAL A 341 -5.16 -12.73 -2.58
C VAL A 341 -3.71 -12.30 -2.65
N GLN A 342 -3.44 -11.02 -2.36
CA GLN A 342 -2.12 -10.42 -2.53
C GLN A 342 -1.95 -9.21 -1.61
N THR A 343 -0.69 -8.94 -1.26
CA THR A 343 -0.28 -7.72 -0.56
C THR A 343 0.61 -6.89 -1.48
N PHE A 344 0.27 -5.62 -1.65
CA PHE A 344 1.00 -4.67 -2.49
C PHE A 344 1.84 -3.74 -1.62
N PRO A 345 3.09 -3.42 -2.03
CA PRO A 345 3.95 -2.49 -1.32
C PRO A 345 3.62 -1.01 -1.60
N PHE A 346 2.59 -0.75 -2.40
CA PHE A 346 2.14 0.58 -2.82
C PHE A 346 0.64 0.75 -2.60
N TYR A 347 0.19 2.01 -2.63
CA TYR A 347 -1.21 2.36 -2.47
C TYR A 347 -2.01 2.07 -3.76
N ILE A 348 -3.24 1.58 -3.62
CA ILE A 348 -4.15 1.31 -4.74
C ILE A 348 -5.48 1.99 -4.44
N TYR A 349 -5.97 2.85 -5.34
CA TYR A 349 -7.23 3.57 -5.13
C TYR A 349 -8.45 2.65 -5.16
N ASN A 350 -8.54 1.79 -6.17
CA ASN A 350 -9.61 0.81 -6.30
C ASN A 350 -9.23 -0.34 -7.25
N VAL A 351 -10.03 -1.39 -7.24
CA VAL A 351 -9.97 -2.51 -8.19
C VAL A 351 -11.30 -2.64 -8.93
N ALA A 352 -11.28 -3.19 -10.14
CA ALA A 352 -12.49 -3.54 -10.89
C ALA A 352 -12.49 -5.03 -11.22
N TRP A 353 -13.67 -5.64 -11.23
CA TRP A 353 -13.81 -7.04 -11.61
C TRP A 353 -13.77 -7.22 -13.12
N HIS A 354 -13.10 -8.26 -13.57
CA HIS A 354 -13.34 -8.80 -14.91
C HIS A 354 -14.69 -9.54 -14.93
N GLU A 355 -15.34 -9.58 -16.10
CA GLU A 355 -16.68 -10.18 -16.28
C GLU A 355 -16.75 -11.67 -15.93
N SER A 356 -15.64 -12.40 -16.05
CA SER A 356 -15.56 -13.82 -15.67
C SER A 356 -15.72 -14.02 -14.16
N GLY A 357 -15.45 -12.99 -13.35
CA GLY A 357 -15.46 -13.06 -11.90
C GLY A 357 -14.28 -13.83 -11.29
N ASP A 358 -13.29 -14.31 -12.05
CA ASP A 358 -12.09 -14.97 -11.53
C ASP A 358 -10.84 -14.07 -11.58
N LYS A 359 -10.99 -12.84 -12.08
CA LYS A 359 -9.91 -11.88 -12.28
C LYS A 359 -10.29 -10.47 -11.83
N LEU A 360 -9.29 -9.68 -11.47
CA LEU A 360 -9.41 -8.27 -11.11
C LEU A 360 -8.45 -7.40 -11.93
N PHE A 361 -8.85 -6.17 -12.20
CA PHE A 361 -7.98 -5.13 -12.71
C PHE A 361 -7.59 -4.16 -11.61
N TYR A 362 -6.32 -3.75 -11.59
CA TYR A 362 -5.80 -2.73 -10.67
C TYR A 362 -4.75 -1.86 -11.36
N ILE A 363 -4.53 -0.66 -10.82
CA ILE A 363 -3.44 0.24 -11.24
C ILE A 363 -2.27 0.07 -10.28
N ASP A 364 -1.06 -0.14 -10.81
CA ASP A 364 0.17 -0.23 -10.02
C ASP A 364 0.94 1.11 -9.92
N ASP A 365 2.04 1.08 -9.17
CA ASP A 365 2.97 2.20 -8.99
C ASP A 365 3.83 2.52 -10.22
N ARG A 366 3.65 1.79 -11.33
CA ARG A 366 4.34 1.98 -12.62
C ARG A 366 3.43 2.59 -13.68
N ARG A 367 2.27 3.13 -13.28
CA ARG A 367 1.25 3.70 -14.18
C ARG A 367 0.67 2.64 -15.12
N GLN A 368 0.59 1.39 -14.65
CA GLN A 368 0.10 0.27 -15.45
C GLN A 368 -1.25 -0.23 -14.93
N ILE A 369 -2.16 -0.52 -15.86
CA ILE A 369 -3.34 -1.34 -15.59
C ILE A 369 -2.90 -2.79 -15.75
N ASN A 370 -3.10 -3.56 -14.69
CA ASN A 370 -2.73 -4.97 -14.62
C ASN A 370 -3.97 -5.84 -14.38
N GLU A 371 -4.00 -7.02 -14.99
CA GLU A 371 -4.97 -8.09 -14.73
C GLU A 371 -4.36 -9.09 -13.74
N LEU A 372 -5.06 -9.34 -12.63
CA LEU A 372 -4.70 -10.29 -11.59
C LEU A 372 -5.67 -11.47 -11.60
N ASP A 373 -5.13 -12.67 -11.77
CA ASP A 373 -5.85 -13.94 -11.65
C ASP A 373 -5.97 -14.35 -10.17
N LEU A 374 -7.21 -14.57 -9.70
CA LEU A 374 -7.48 -14.81 -8.28
C LEU A 374 -7.08 -16.20 -7.78
N GLU A 375 -6.96 -17.18 -8.68
CA GLU A 375 -6.62 -18.56 -8.29
C GLU A 375 -5.10 -18.74 -8.23
N SER A 376 -4.39 -18.28 -9.25
CA SER A 376 -2.94 -18.41 -9.36
C SER A 376 -2.15 -17.28 -8.69
N GLY A 377 -2.77 -16.11 -8.50
CA GLY A 377 -2.11 -14.89 -8.06
C GLY A 377 -1.17 -14.28 -9.12
N GLN A 378 -1.22 -14.77 -10.36
CA GLN A 378 -0.40 -14.24 -11.44
C GLN A 378 -0.98 -12.92 -11.96
N THR A 379 -0.08 -12.00 -12.30
CA THR A 379 -0.42 -10.67 -12.84
C THR A 379 0.09 -10.56 -14.27
N SER A 380 -0.71 -9.95 -15.15
CA SER A 380 -0.33 -9.63 -16.53
C SER A 380 -0.63 -8.17 -16.87
N LEU A 381 0.28 -7.55 -17.63
CA LEU A 381 0.15 -6.16 -18.08
C LEU A 381 -0.98 -6.05 -19.12
N VAL A 382 -1.92 -5.12 -18.89
CA VAL A 382 -3.00 -4.80 -19.83
C VAL A 382 -2.66 -3.52 -20.60
N TYR A 383 -2.25 -2.47 -19.88
CA TYR A 383 -1.96 -1.16 -20.47
C TYR A 383 -0.91 -0.43 -19.64
N ALA A 384 -0.02 0.32 -20.29
CA ALA A 384 0.98 1.16 -19.64
C ALA A 384 0.82 2.61 -20.09
N SER A 385 0.80 3.54 -19.14
CA SER A 385 0.64 4.97 -19.39
C SER A 385 1.95 5.73 -19.18
N GLU A 386 2.16 6.80 -19.95
CA GLU A 386 3.23 7.77 -19.68
C GLU A 386 2.89 8.70 -18.50
N GLU A 387 1.60 9.00 -18.31
CA GLU A 387 1.07 9.84 -17.23
C GLU A 387 0.49 9.00 -16.10
N ASP A 388 0.40 9.56 -14.89
CA ASP A 388 -0.19 8.89 -13.73
C ASP A 388 -1.63 8.45 -14.00
N LEU A 389 -1.95 7.23 -13.55
CA LEU A 389 -3.30 6.68 -13.49
C LEU A 389 -3.72 6.54 -12.02
N ARG A 390 -4.98 6.80 -11.68
CA ARG A 390 -5.46 6.75 -10.29
C ARG A 390 -6.60 5.77 -10.07
N THR A 391 -7.80 6.18 -10.49
CA THR A 391 -9.01 5.39 -10.34
C THR A 391 -9.30 4.65 -11.63
N LEU A 392 -9.93 3.48 -11.53
CA LEU A 392 -10.30 2.70 -12.70
C LEU A 392 -11.75 2.24 -12.65
N TYR A 393 -12.40 2.27 -13.80
CA TYR A 393 -13.68 1.65 -14.06
C TYR A 393 -13.54 0.77 -15.29
N TYR A 394 -14.19 -0.38 -15.26
CA TYR A 394 -14.15 -1.35 -16.33
C TYR A 394 -15.58 -1.79 -16.67
N LYS A 395 -15.84 -1.90 -17.98
CA LYS A 395 -17.05 -2.53 -18.51
C LYS A 395 -16.69 -3.25 -19.80
N LYS A 396 -17.17 -4.49 -19.95
CA LYS A 396 -17.00 -5.28 -21.17
C LYS A 396 -17.42 -4.49 -22.41
N ASP A 397 -16.68 -4.64 -23.51
CA ASP A 397 -16.91 -4.02 -24.82
C ASP A 397 -16.78 -2.47 -24.84
N TYR A 398 -16.92 -1.79 -23.70
CA TYR A 398 -16.68 -0.36 -23.56
C TYR A 398 -15.20 -0.04 -23.31
N GLY A 399 -14.51 -0.87 -22.53
CA GLY A 399 -13.12 -0.71 -22.12
C GLY A 399 -12.98 -0.11 -20.73
N PHE A 400 -11.87 0.60 -20.49
CA PHE A 400 -11.60 1.26 -19.22
C PHE A 400 -11.94 2.75 -19.26
N LEU A 401 -12.42 3.28 -18.14
CA LEU A 401 -12.31 4.70 -17.81
C LEU A 401 -11.32 4.85 -16.67
N THR A 402 -10.39 5.80 -16.79
CA THR A 402 -9.41 6.07 -15.76
C THR A 402 -9.15 7.56 -15.59
N SER A 403 -8.83 7.94 -14.37
CA SER A 403 -8.34 9.27 -14.04
C SER A 403 -6.86 9.36 -14.40
N LYS A 404 -6.56 10.13 -15.45
CA LYS A 404 -5.24 10.28 -16.07
C LYS A 404 -4.71 11.70 -15.87
N GLY A 405 -3.47 11.81 -15.40
CA GLY A 405 -2.77 13.08 -15.22
C GLY A 405 -2.09 13.19 -13.85
N ASN A 406 -1.11 14.08 -13.77
CA ASN A 406 -0.34 14.31 -12.55
C ASN A 406 -1.08 15.32 -11.66
N TYR A 407 -1.37 14.94 -10.42
CA TYR A 407 -2.09 15.80 -9.46
C TYR A 407 -1.34 17.10 -9.16
N GLN A 408 -0.07 16.94 -8.80
CA GLN A 408 0.82 18.02 -8.41
C GLN A 408 2.22 17.70 -8.89
N GLN A 409 2.89 18.71 -9.39
CA GLN A 409 4.33 18.72 -9.60
C GLN A 409 4.93 19.55 -8.48
N SER A 410 5.86 18.95 -7.74
CA SER A 410 6.56 19.62 -6.65
C SER A 410 7.88 20.17 -7.15
N ASP A 411 8.14 21.44 -6.86
CA ASP A 411 9.45 22.07 -7.05
C ASP A 411 10.00 22.46 -5.66
N LEU A 412 11.32 22.45 -5.52
CA LEU A 412 11.99 23.05 -4.38
C LEU A 412 12.24 24.52 -4.67
N SER A 413 11.71 25.40 -3.83
CA SER A 413 11.85 26.85 -3.93
C SER A 413 12.62 27.41 -2.74
N VAL A 414 13.35 28.50 -2.96
CA VAL A 414 14.07 29.25 -1.94
C VAL A 414 13.41 30.61 -1.68
N LEU A 415 13.05 30.85 -0.43
CA LEU A 415 12.63 32.16 0.09
C LEU A 415 13.81 32.80 0.84
N THR A 416 14.24 33.98 0.38
CA THR A 416 15.15 34.84 1.13
C THR A 416 14.34 35.71 2.08
N ILE A 417 14.52 35.53 3.39
CA ILE A 417 13.64 36.09 4.42
C ILE A 417 13.67 37.63 4.41
N GLU A 418 14.84 38.25 4.31
CA GLU A 418 15.03 39.70 4.49
C GLU A 418 14.28 40.53 3.43
N ASN A 419 14.36 40.10 2.17
CA ASN A 419 13.77 40.81 1.03
C ASN A 419 12.52 40.13 0.46
N LYS A 420 12.11 39.00 1.06
CA LYS A 420 11.00 38.15 0.61
C LYS A 420 11.11 37.69 -0.84
N ASN A 421 12.34 37.59 -1.36
CA ASN A 421 12.58 37.13 -2.73
C ASN A 421 12.41 35.62 -2.82
N ILE A 422 11.68 35.16 -3.83
CA ILE A 422 11.39 33.75 -4.08
C ILE A 422 12.02 33.35 -5.41
N ASN A 423 12.76 32.24 -5.42
CA ASN A 423 13.29 31.65 -6.65
C ASN A 423 13.10 30.13 -6.61
N VAL A 424 12.92 29.51 -7.78
CA VAL A 424 12.96 28.04 -7.88
C VAL A 424 14.41 27.60 -7.71
N LEU A 425 14.67 26.77 -6.70
CA LEU A 425 15.98 26.17 -6.45
C LEU A 425 16.18 24.93 -7.33
N GLN A 426 15.19 24.05 -7.37
CA GLN A 426 15.17 22.86 -8.21
C GLN A 426 13.76 22.66 -8.75
N GLY A 427 13.63 22.67 -10.07
CA GLY A 427 12.39 22.34 -10.75
C GLY A 427 12.66 21.62 -12.07
N SER A 428 11.77 20.69 -12.40
CA SER A 428 11.72 19.94 -13.67
C SER A 428 10.33 19.31 -13.80
N ASP A 429 10.01 18.64 -14.90
CA ASP A 429 8.72 17.93 -15.06
C ASP A 429 8.52 16.75 -14.06
N ALA A 430 9.50 16.52 -13.20
CA ALA A 430 9.49 15.54 -12.11
C ALA A 430 9.05 16.17 -10.78
N ASN A 431 8.73 15.33 -9.79
CA ASN A 431 8.52 15.77 -8.42
C ASN A 431 9.84 15.92 -7.69
N GLU A 432 10.16 17.15 -7.31
CA GLU A 432 11.29 17.52 -6.48
C GLU A 432 10.82 17.70 -5.03
N VAL A 433 11.21 16.77 -4.17
CA VAL A 433 10.77 16.71 -2.76
C VAL A 433 11.95 16.36 -1.86
N GLN A 434 11.81 16.62 -0.56
CA GLN A 434 12.88 16.47 0.43
C GLN A 434 14.11 17.34 0.13
N TYR A 435 14.72 17.85 1.19
CA TYR A 435 15.91 18.67 1.02
C TYR A 435 16.84 18.53 2.23
N THR A 436 18.13 18.41 1.94
CA THR A 436 19.19 18.55 2.95
C THR A 436 20.45 19.12 2.32
N ALA A 437 21.04 20.13 2.96
CA ALA A 437 22.26 20.80 2.49
C ALA A 437 23.51 20.25 3.18
N ARG A 438 24.66 20.25 2.49
CA ARG A 438 25.96 19.99 3.13
C ARG A 438 26.55 21.26 3.76
N GLN A 439 27.43 21.95 3.04
CA GLN A 439 28.17 23.12 3.54
C GLN A 439 27.95 24.38 2.70
N SER A 440 27.34 24.28 1.51
CA SER A 440 27.15 25.41 0.60
C SER A 440 25.75 25.41 -0.02
N HIS A 441 25.35 26.57 -0.57
CA HIS A 441 24.10 26.75 -1.30
C HIS A 441 23.95 25.94 -2.58
N GLN A 442 25.05 25.38 -3.08
CA GLN A 442 25.07 24.65 -4.33
C GLN A 442 25.54 23.20 -4.15
N ASP A 443 25.60 22.70 -2.90
CA ASP A 443 25.86 21.29 -2.59
C ASP A 443 24.76 20.76 -1.65
N TYR A 444 23.73 20.18 -2.24
CA TYR A 444 22.56 19.66 -1.53
C TYR A 444 22.03 18.37 -2.15
N PHE A 445 21.27 17.62 -1.36
CA PHE A 445 20.55 16.43 -1.78
C PHE A 445 19.05 16.65 -1.72
N PHE A 446 18.36 16.00 -2.65
CA PHE A 446 16.91 16.01 -2.76
C PHE A 446 16.43 14.68 -3.36
N VAL A 447 15.13 14.43 -3.31
CA VAL A 447 14.49 13.29 -3.94
C VAL A 447 13.79 13.74 -5.21
N SER A 448 14.00 13.00 -6.31
CA SER A 448 13.37 13.25 -7.61
C SER A 448 12.94 11.96 -8.28
N ASP A 449 11.75 11.97 -8.88
CA ASP A 449 11.22 10.86 -9.68
C ASP A 449 11.51 11.00 -11.19
N ARG A 450 12.41 11.89 -11.59
CA ARG A 450 12.77 12.18 -12.99
C ARG A 450 13.27 10.98 -13.82
N THR A 451 13.61 9.86 -13.19
CA THR A 451 13.99 8.61 -13.85
C THR A 451 12.91 7.53 -13.74
N GLY A 452 11.69 7.91 -13.39
CA GLY A 452 10.50 7.06 -13.31
C GLY A 452 10.10 6.66 -11.89
N PHE A 453 11.06 6.57 -10.95
CA PHE A 453 10.81 6.28 -9.54
C PHE A 453 11.55 7.28 -8.65
N PRO A 454 11.09 7.54 -7.41
CA PRO A 454 11.82 8.39 -6.47
C PRO A 454 13.26 7.89 -6.25
N GLN A 455 14.23 8.75 -6.57
CA GLN A 455 15.66 8.52 -6.32
C GLN A 455 16.24 9.72 -5.59
N VAL A 456 17.34 9.50 -4.86
CA VAL A 456 18.12 10.59 -4.29
C VAL A 456 19.04 11.17 -5.37
N TRP A 457 19.06 12.49 -5.47
CA TRP A 457 19.92 13.26 -6.35
C TRP A 457 20.78 14.21 -5.54
N GLN A 458 21.96 14.49 -6.06
CA GLN A 458 22.86 15.51 -5.54
C GLN A 458 23.01 16.61 -6.58
N GLN A 459 22.69 17.84 -6.19
CA GLN A 459 23.12 19.02 -6.91
C GLN A 459 24.44 19.47 -6.29
N ALA A 460 25.51 19.45 -7.08
CA ALA A 460 26.79 20.09 -6.81
C ALA A 460 26.94 21.35 -7.69
N PRO A 461 27.92 22.25 -7.45
CA PRO A 461 27.99 23.55 -8.15
C PRO A 461 27.91 23.46 -9.68
N ASP A 462 28.58 22.47 -10.27
CA ASP A 462 28.66 22.30 -11.74
C ASP A 462 28.07 20.98 -12.23
N SER A 463 27.39 20.21 -11.38
CA SER A 463 26.90 18.89 -11.77
C SER A 463 25.70 18.43 -10.99
N LEU A 464 24.80 17.72 -11.67
CA LEU A 464 23.67 17.03 -11.10
C LEU A 464 23.87 15.52 -11.25
N LYS A 465 23.92 14.80 -10.12
CA LYS A 465 24.23 13.37 -10.08
C LYS A 465 23.12 12.57 -9.40
N GLN A 466 22.69 11.48 -10.04
CA GLN A 466 21.84 10.48 -9.42
C GLN A 466 22.65 9.68 -8.38
N VAL A 467 22.21 9.67 -7.12
CA VAL A 467 22.91 9.04 -5.99
C VAL A 467 22.43 7.62 -5.75
N THR A 468 21.17 7.32 -6.03
CA THR A 468 20.55 6.00 -5.86
C THR A 468 19.94 5.49 -7.17
N ASN A 469 19.88 4.17 -7.34
CA ASN A 469 19.19 3.54 -8.45
C ASN A 469 18.56 2.23 -7.98
N TYR A 470 17.34 2.30 -7.47
CA TYR A 470 16.65 1.13 -6.91
C TYR A 470 16.07 0.19 -7.97
N GLY A 471 15.78 0.69 -9.19
CA GLY A 471 15.11 -0.09 -10.24
C GLY A 471 13.62 -0.39 -9.97
N GLU A 472 13.10 0.05 -8.83
CA GLU A 472 11.72 -0.08 -8.38
C GLU A 472 11.32 1.13 -7.54
N TYR A 473 10.03 1.29 -7.29
CA TYR A 473 9.51 2.33 -6.40
C TYR A 473 10.01 2.12 -4.97
N LYS A 474 10.40 3.22 -4.33
CA LYS A 474 10.77 3.29 -2.91
C LYS A 474 10.19 4.57 -2.32
N ASP A 475 9.46 4.45 -1.21
CA ASP A 475 8.92 5.62 -0.51
C ASP A 475 10.00 6.25 0.37
N ILE A 476 10.68 7.27 -0.15
CA ILE A 476 11.74 8.02 0.55
C ILE A 476 11.12 9.19 1.31
N GLN A 477 10.85 9.01 2.60
CA GLN A 477 10.09 9.96 3.43
C GLN A 477 10.96 11.01 4.12
N TYR A 478 12.18 10.65 4.49
CA TYR A 478 13.11 11.55 5.18
C TYR A 478 14.51 11.38 4.60
N LEU A 479 15.19 12.51 4.43
CA LEU A 479 16.54 12.61 3.93
C LEU A 479 17.33 13.57 4.83
N ASP A 480 18.50 13.13 5.30
CA ASP A 480 19.40 13.95 6.09
C ASP A 480 20.86 13.64 5.79
N THR A 481 21.69 14.68 5.62
CA THR A 481 23.12 14.51 5.34
C THR A 481 23.98 14.83 6.56
N GLN A 482 24.97 13.99 6.82
CA GLN A 482 26.01 14.31 7.78
C GLN A 482 27.02 15.27 7.15
N ILE A 483 27.10 16.50 7.68
CA ILE A 483 27.89 17.60 7.10
C ILE A 483 29.37 17.23 6.92
N SER A 484 29.98 16.54 7.89
CA SER A 484 31.42 16.23 7.90
C SER A 484 31.83 15.17 6.87
N SER A 485 31.01 14.15 6.67
CA SER A 485 31.34 12.97 5.86
C SER A 485 30.59 12.88 4.53
N GLY A 486 29.46 13.58 4.40
CA GLY A 486 28.54 13.43 3.27
C GLY A 486 27.74 12.12 3.30
N LYS A 487 27.75 11.37 4.41
CA LYS A 487 26.88 10.19 4.58
C LYS A 487 25.43 10.61 4.61
N LEU A 488 24.58 9.86 3.92
CA LEU A 488 23.13 10.10 3.94
C LEU A 488 22.45 9.13 4.87
N LEU A 489 21.47 9.66 5.57
CA LEU A 489 20.50 8.93 6.37
C LEU A 489 19.14 9.09 5.71
N LEU A 490 18.48 7.97 5.49
CA LEU A 490 17.27 7.86 4.69
C LEU A 490 16.22 7.10 5.51
N SER A 491 14.98 7.54 5.43
CA SER A 491 13.84 6.68 5.76
C SER A 491 13.21 6.19 4.46
N ILE A 492 13.30 4.89 4.21
CA ILE A 492 12.75 4.24 3.02
C ILE A 492 11.71 3.24 3.48
N ASP A 493 10.47 3.35 3.01
CA ASP A 493 9.35 2.49 3.39
C ASP A 493 9.18 2.40 4.92
N GLN A 494 9.36 3.53 5.62
CA GLN A 494 9.39 3.68 7.09
C GLN A 494 10.51 2.90 7.80
N LYS A 495 11.60 2.57 7.11
CA LYS A 495 12.80 1.93 7.67
C LYS A 495 14.04 2.80 7.54
N ALA A 496 14.85 2.85 8.59
CA ALA A 496 16.10 3.59 8.58
C ALA A 496 17.16 2.90 7.69
N SER A 497 17.74 3.66 6.78
CA SER A 497 18.77 3.23 5.83
C SER A 497 19.93 4.23 5.79
N LEU A 498 21.14 3.75 5.52
CA LEU A 498 22.34 4.56 5.38
C LEU A 498 22.90 4.45 3.96
N LYS A 499 23.25 5.60 3.37
CA LYS A 499 24.09 5.64 2.17
C LYS A 499 25.55 5.85 2.59
N MET A 500 26.40 4.89 2.23
CA MET A 500 27.86 5.02 2.35
C MET A 500 28.52 4.62 1.03
N GLY A 501 29.19 5.57 0.38
CA GLY A 501 29.71 5.38 -0.98
C GLY A 501 28.58 5.05 -1.95
N ASP A 502 28.75 3.98 -2.74
CA ASP A 502 27.75 3.55 -3.74
C ASP A 502 26.64 2.64 -3.18
N ALA A 503 26.76 2.14 -1.94
CA ALA A 503 25.74 1.30 -1.33
C ALA A 503 24.71 2.09 -0.50
N VAL A 504 23.43 1.71 -0.64
CA VAL A 504 22.38 1.99 0.36
C VAL A 504 22.18 0.72 1.15
N THR A 505 22.35 0.76 2.46
CA THR A 505 22.17 -0.39 3.35
C THR A 505 21.11 -0.07 4.40
N SER A 506 20.13 -0.95 4.56
CA SER A 506 19.26 -0.93 5.74
C SER A 506 20.10 -1.00 7.01
N ILE A 507 19.66 -0.31 8.06
CA ILE A 507 20.27 -0.49 9.38
C ILE A 507 19.65 -1.75 9.98
N ASP A 508 20.31 -2.89 9.80
CA ASP A 508 19.72 -4.22 10.04
C ASP A 508 19.11 -4.40 11.44
N TRP A 509 19.76 -3.89 12.49
CA TRP A 509 19.22 -3.99 13.85
C TRP A 509 18.01 -3.09 14.12
N LEU A 510 17.69 -2.18 13.19
CA LEU A 510 16.48 -1.34 13.17
C LEU A 510 15.45 -1.81 12.14
N SER A 511 15.68 -2.92 11.41
CA SER A 511 14.85 -3.34 10.27
C SER A 511 13.39 -3.65 10.61
N GLU A 512 13.14 -4.02 11.87
CA GLU A 512 11.81 -4.38 12.41
C GLU A 512 11.09 -3.18 13.02
N LYS A 513 11.74 -2.01 13.13
CA LYS A 513 11.14 -0.82 13.71
C LYS A 513 10.62 0.10 12.61
N LEU A 514 9.41 0.59 12.80
CA LEU A 514 8.90 1.72 12.03
C LEU A 514 9.57 3.00 12.54
N VAL A 515 10.15 3.77 11.62
CA VAL A 515 10.93 4.97 11.90
C VAL A 515 10.34 6.17 11.15
N ARG A 516 10.21 7.30 11.85
CA ARG A 516 9.83 8.60 11.31
C ARG A 516 10.76 9.69 11.84
N ASN A 517 10.67 10.88 11.24
CA ASN A 517 11.32 12.09 11.74
C ASN A 517 12.84 11.92 11.96
N LEU A 518 13.49 11.19 11.06
CA LEU A 518 14.87 10.73 11.20
C LEU A 518 15.89 11.88 10.98
N LYS A 519 16.83 12.08 11.91
CA LYS A 519 17.87 13.13 11.85
C LYS A 519 19.21 12.69 12.45
N TRP A 520 20.31 13.13 11.86
CA TRP A 520 21.64 12.98 12.45
C TRP A 520 21.79 13.80 13.75
N SER A 521 22.58 13.30 14.69
CA SER A 521 23.07 14.11 15.80
C SER A 521 24.03 15.19 15.29
N CYS A 522 23.93 16.39 15.86
CA CYS A 522 24.86 17.47 15.57
C CYS A 522 26.22 17.28 16.26
N TRP A 523 26.30 16.41 17.26
CA TRP A 523 27.44 16.34 18.20
C TRP A 523 28.22 15.03 18.11
N ASP A 524 27.59 13.94 17.68
CA ASP A 524 28.25 12.65 17.49
C ASP A 524 27.89 12.05 16.13
N GLN A 525 28.92 11.73 15.35
CA GLN A 525 28.79 11.17 14.00
C GLN A 525 28.19 9.75 13.96
N ASN A 526 28.07 9.08 15.09
CA ASN A 526 27.45 7.75 15.22
C ASN A 526 26.06 7.83 15.85
N GLU A 527 25.57 9.02 16.22
CA GLU A 527 24.27 9.17 16.86
C GLU A 527 23.21 9.66 15.87
N VAL A 528 22.02 9.08 15.99
CA VAL A 528 20.85 9.40 15.19
C VAL A 528 19.64 9.52 16.10
N PHE A 529 18.78 10.49 15.82
CA PHE A 529 17.51 10.69 16.50
C PHE A 529 16.37 10.31 15.55
N ALA A 530 15.36 9.62 16.06
CA ALA A 530 14.16 9.34 15.30
C ALA A 530 12.97 9.12 16.23
N THR A 531 11.76 9.29 15.70
CA THR A 531 10.57 8.73 16.36
C THR A 531 10.37 7.30 15.90
N THR A 532 10.09 6.40 16.84
CA THR A 532 9.82 4.99 16.55
C THR A 532 8.52 4.54 17.18
N LEU A 533 7.84 3.61 16.52
CA LEU A 533 6.60 3.04 17.03
C LEU A 533 6.91 1.89 17.99
N SER A 534 6.55 2.06 19.26
CA SER A 534 6.63 1.01 20.28
C SER A 534 5.32 0.93 21.04
N ASN A 535 4.72 -0.27 21.13
CA ASN A 535 3.41 -0.49 21.75
C ASN A 535 2.32 0.48 21.25
N GLN A 536 2.27 0.73 19.94
CA GLN A 536 1.34 1.66 19.27
C GLN A 536 1.51 3.15 19.62
N ILE A 537 2.60 3.53 20.30
CA ILE A 537 2.90 4.93 20.65
C ILE A 537 4.21 5.35 19.98
N TRP A 538 4.18 6.46 19.24
CA TRP A 538 5.39 7.08 18.68
C TRP A 538 6.20 7.73 19.80
N SER A 539 7.48 7.36 19.90
CA SER A 539 8.38 7.84 20.95
C SER A 539 9.70 8.27 20.35
N LEU A 540 10.29 9.33 20.88
CA LEU A 540 11.61 9.82 20.49
C LEU A 540 12.71 8.95 21.10
N VAL A 541 13.58 8.44 20.24
CA VAL A 541 14.69 7.56 20.60
C VAL A 541 15.98 8.09 19.99
N LYS A 542 17.07 7.97 20.74
CA LYS A 542 18.43 8.18 20.26
C LYS A 542 19.11 6.83 20.01
N PHE A 543 19.66 6.65 18.83
CA PHE A 543 20.37 5.44 18.43
C PHE A 543 21.87 5.72 18.32
N ASN A 544 22.70 4.85 18.88
CA ASN A 544 24.12 4.81 18.59
C ASN A 544 24.39 3.72 17.55
N LEU A 545 24.75 4.12 16.34
CA LEU A 545 24.96 3.23 15.19
C LEU A 545 26.20 2.35 15.34
N LYS A 546 27.20 2.77 16.12
CA LYS A 546 28.44 2.03 16.33
C LYS A 546 28.27 0.94 17.39
N GLU A 547 27.64 1.30 18.51
CA GLU A 547 27.37 0.38 19.62
C GLU A 547 26.11 -0.47 19.42
N GLN A 548 25.27 -0.09 18.44
CA GLN A 548 23.96 -0.69 18.17
C GLN A 548 23.05 -0.65 19.41
N THR A 549 23.06 0.49 20.09
CA THR A 549 22.27 0.73 21.30
C THR A 549 21.19 1.77 21.05
N GLU A 550 20.07 1.60 21.71
CA GLU A 550 18.96 2.56 21.71
C GLU A 550 18.75 3.14 23.11
N THR A 551 18.54 4.45 23.16
CA THR A 551 18.24 5.20 24.38
C THR A 551 16.91 5.92 24.20
N PRO A 552 15.82 5.44 24.81
CA PRO A 552 14.54 6.15 24.81
C PRO A 552 14.71 7.51 25.48
N LEU A 553 14.18 8.57 24.86
CA LEU A 553 14.28 9.93 25.39
C LEU A 553 12.93 10.42 25.93
N LEU A 554 11.88 10.35 25.10
CA LEU A 554 10.53 10.81 25.44
C LEU A 554 9.47 9.93 24.78
N GLY A 555 8.41 9.61 25.52
CA GLY A 555 7.23 8.94 24.99
C GLY A 555 6.25 9.92 24.34
N ALA A 556 5.36 9.41 23.49
CA ALA A 556 4.27 10.16 22.85
C ALA A 556 4.72 11.41 22.06
N VAL A 557 5.91 11.36 21.45
CA VAL A 557 6.45 12.45 20.62
C VAL A 557 6.01 12.25 19.18
N SER A 558 5.33 13.25 18.62
CA SER A 558 4.90 13.25 17.22
C SER A 558 6.05 13.69 16.32
N SER A 559 6.61 14.88 16.53
CA SER A 559 7.70 15.47 15.73
C SER A 559 8.75 16.15 16.63
N PHE A 560 9.98 16.35 16.12
CA PHE A 560 11.05 17.03 16.84
C PHE A 560 12.06 17.78 15.94
N LYS A 561 12.77 18.75 16.53
CA LYS A 561 13.93 19.44 15.95
C LYS A 561 15.07 19.53 16.96
N LEU A 562 16.30 19.48 16.45
CA LEU A 562 17.52 19.66 17.22
C LEU A 562 18.07 21.07 16.97
N ASP A 563 18.36 21.79 18.05
CA ASP A 563 19.16 23.01 18.00
C ASP A 563 20.59 22.64 18.40
N CYS A 564 21.42 22.52 17.36
CA CYS A 564 22.81 22.11 17.46
C CYS A 564 23.65 23.08 18.31
N GLU A 565 23.34 24.39 18.25
CA GLU A 565 24.14 25.45 18.87
C GLU A 565 23.89 25.50 20.38
N ASN A 566 22.63 25.42 20.81
CA ASN A 566 22.25 25.56 22.22
C ASN A 566 21.98 24.21 22.93
N GLN A 567 22.17 23.09 22.23
CA GLN A 567 21.87 21.73 22.71
C GLN A 567 20.44 21.60 23.24
N GLN A 568 19.49 22.16 22.50
CA GLN A 568 18.06 22.11 22.82
C GLN A 568 17.34 21.10 21.93
N LEU A 569 16.30 20.50 22.50
CA LEU A 569 15.31 19.71 21.80
C LEU A 569 14.00 20.49 21.74
N TYR A 570 13.45 20.62 20.55
CA TYR A 570 12.09 21.09 20.33
C TYR A 570 11.23 19.93 19.88
N PHE A 571 10.02 19.79 20.41
CA PHE A 571 9.18 18.64 20.10
C PHE A 571 7.70 18.93 20.29
N THR A 572 6.86 18.13 19.64
CA THR A 572 5.39 18.12 19.80
C THR A 572 4.97 16.77 20.37
N LYS A 573 3.82 16.74 21.08
CA LYS A 573 3.30 15.51 21.69
C LYS A 573 1.90 15.19 21.20
N LEU A 574 1.57 13.91 21.18
CA LEU A 574 0.24 13.41 20.78
C LEU A 574 -0.85 13.74 21.81
N ASP A 575 -0.50 13.72 23.09
CA ASP A 575 -1.43 13.86 24.23
C ASP A 575 -1.58 15.30 24.72
N GLU A 576 -0.69 16.20 24.32
CA GLU A 576 -0.64 17.58 24.78
C GLU A 576 -0.32 18.52 23.61
N LYS A 577 -1.28 19.38 23.26
CA LYS A 577 -1.10 20.36 22.18
C LYS A 577 -0.04 21.39 22.57
N GLY A 578 0.92 21.61 21.69
CA GLY A 578 1.94 22.64 21.84
C GLY A 578 3.29 22.23 21.25
N VAL A 579 4.15 23.23 21.05
CA VAL A 579 5.59 23.05 20.79
C VAL A 579 6.32 23.24 22.12
N PHE A 580 7.07 22.21 22.51
CA PHE A 580 7.85 22.17 23.75
C PHE A 580 9.33 22.39 23.44
N LYS A 581 10.03 23.05 24.35
CA LYS A 581 11.48 23.26 24.35
C LYS A 581 12.07 22.67 25.62
N ALA A 582 13.12 21.87 25.51
CA ALA A 582 13.86 21.36 26.66
C ALA A 582 15.38 21.28 26.38
N PRO A 583 16.25 21.49 27.39
CA PRO A 583 17.66 21.15 27.27
C PRO A 583 17.83 19.64 27.07
N LEU A 584 18.65 19.22 26.10
CA LEU A 584 18.76 17.80 25.76
C LEU A 584 19.27 16.94 26.92
N HIS A 585 20.12 17.50 27.78
CA HIS A 585 20.65 16.82 28.97
C HIS A 585 19.64 16.71 30.12
N ASN A 586 18.51 17.43 30.06
CA ASN A 586 17.47 17.38 31.10
C ASN A 586 16.08 17.72 30.53
N LEU A 587 15.44 16.71 29.93
CA LEU A 587 14.14 16.84 29.30
C LEU A 587 13.00 17.11 30.29
N ALA A 588 13.22 16.94 31.60
CA ALA A 588 12.23 17.28 32.63
C ALA A 588 12.01 18.79 32.78
N LEU A 589 12.90 19.62 32.22
CA LEU A 589 12.78 21.08 32.19
C LEU A 589 12.00 21.58 30.96
N ALA A 590 11.19 20.73 30.34
CA ALA A 590 10.39 21.09 29.18
C ALA A 590 9.45 22.27 29.49
N SER A 591 9.40 23.23 28.57
CA SER A 591 8.52 24.40 28.63
C SER A 591 7.82 24.60 27.29
N VAL A 592 6.59 25.09 27.30
CA VAL A 592 5.80 25.31 26.07
C VAL A 592 6.13 26.68 25.49
N ILE A 593 6.51 26.72 24.20
CA ILE A 593 6.84 27.96 23.47
C ILE A 593 5.77 28.37 22.46
N ALA A 594 4.86 27.45 22.09
CA ALA A 594 3.68 27.74 21.29
C ALA A 594 2.55 26.78 21.69
N LYS A 595 1.51 27.28 22.38
CA LYS A 595 0.47 26.42 22.99
C LYS A 595 -0.55 25.89 21.99
N ASP A 596 -0.83 26.65 20.94
CA ASP A 596 -1.91 26.35 20.00
C ASP A 596 -1.43 25.66 18.72
N LEU A 597 -0.13 25.35 18.63
CA LEU A 597 0.48 24.70 17.47
C LEU A 597 0.78 23.22 17.77
N TYR A 598 0.64 22.38 16.76
CA TYR A 598 0.94 20.96 16.82
C TYR A 598 1.36 20.49 15.42
N PHE A 599 2.35 19.62 15.37
CA PHE A 599 2.94 19.10 14.13
C PHE A 599 3.18 17.61 14.26
N GLU A 600 2.84 16.86 13.22
CA GLU A 600 3.02 15.40 13.18
C GLU A 600 4.32 15.03 12.48
N ASP A 601 4.74 15.85 11.51
CA ASP A 601 5.87 15.57 10.64
C ASP A 601 6.96 16.65 10.74
N ASN A 602 8.21 16.22 10.73
CA ASN A 602 9.37 17.13 10.73
C ASN A 602 9.41 18.03 9.49
N ASN A 603 8.77 17.68 8.38
CA ASN A 603 8.76 18.50 7.18
C ASN A 603 7.75 19.66 7.28
N GLU A 604 6.78 19.60 8.22
CA GLU A 604 5.75 20.63 8.38
C GLU A 604 6.27 21.92 9.02
N TRP A 605 7.41 21.88 9.70
CA TRP A 605 7.90 23.02 10.46
C TRP A 605 9.41 23.04 10.64
N LEU A 606 9.94 24.21 10.97
CA LEU A 606 11.28 24.42 11.50
C LEU A 606 11.28 25.58 12.50
N LEU A 607 12.31 25.65 13.32
CA LEU A 607 12.53 26.76 14.23
C LEU A 607 13.86 27.42 13.89
N ARG A 608 13.83 28.74 13.70
CA ARG A 608 15.04 29.55 13.55
C ARG A 608 14.97 30.72 14.51
N ASP A 609 16.01 30.84 15.33
CA ASP A 609 16.06 31.80 16.43
C ASP A 609 14.81 31.69 17.33
N ASN A 610 13.90 32.67 17.27
CA ASN A 610 12.63 32.66 18.00
C ASN A 610 11.41 32.59 17.06
N THR A 611 11.59 32.21 15.79
CA THR A 611 10.51 32.15 14.80
C THR A 611 10.30 30.71 14.34
N LEU A 612 9.08 30.21 14.55
CA LEU A 612 8.59 28.96 13.99
C LEU A 612 8.07 29.22 12.58
N TYR A 613 8.69 28.61 11.58
CA TYR A 613 8.15 28.58 10.23
C TYR A 613 7.43 27.26 10.03
N PHE A 614 6.19 27.28 9.57
CA PHE A 614 5.42 26.06 9.41
C PHE A 614 4.39 26.13 8.30
N THR A 615 3.98 24.95 7.84
CA THR A 615 2.97 24.79 6.80
C THR A 615 1.64 24.38 7.42
N GLU A 616 0.55 25.08 7.10
CA GLU A 616 -0.80 24.71 7.52
C GLU A 616 -1.77 24.97 6.36
N GLN A 617 -2.60 23.98 6.00
CA GLN A 617 -3.57 24.09 4.91
C GLN A 617 -2.95 24.59 3.58
N GLY A 618 -1.73 24.14 3.26
CA GLY A 618 -1.01 24.53 2.05
C GLY A 618 -0.41 25.93 2.09
N LYS A 619 -0.36 26.59 3.25
CA LYS A 619 0.17 27.96 3.41
C LYS A 619 1.40 27.97 4.30
N LEU A 620 2.32 28.90 4.05
CA LEU A 620 3.50 29.12 4.90
C LEU A 620 3.23 30.22 5.92
N HIS A 621 3.52 29.91 7.18
CA HIS A 621 3.33 30.79 8.32
C HIS A 621 4.65 31.02 9.06
N ALA A 622 4.77 32.18 9.70
CA ALA A 622 5.83 32.50 10.63
C ALA A 622 5.22 32.91 11.98
N PHE A 623 5.58 32.22 13.05
CA PHE A 623 5.13 32.50 14.40
C PHE A 623 6.31 32.89 15.28
N ASP A 624 6.30 34.11 15.82
CA ASP A 624 7.31 34.57 16.77
C ASP A 624 6.97 34.06 18.18
N THR A 625 7.82 33.21 18.74
CA THR A 625 7.61 32.59 20.06
C THR A 625 7.77 33.56 21.23
N SER A 626 8.37 34.73 20.99
CA SER A 626 8.58 35.77 22.01
C SER A 626 7.36 36.69 22.11
N THR A 627 6.79 37.08 20.97
CA THR A 627 5.65 38.00 20.90
C THR A 627 4.30 37.27 20.78
N SER A 628 4.31 35.97 20.44
CA SER A 628 3.14 35.19 20.05
C SER A 628 2.41 35.74 18.81
N GLU A 629 3.14 36.45 17.95
CA GLU A 629 2.60 37.03 16.72
C GLU A 629 2.65 36.00 15.58
N LEU A 630 1.52 35.82 14.90
CA LEU A 630 1.40 34.96 13.72
C LEU A 630 1.35 35.81 12.45
N ASN A 631 2.31 35.59 11.57
CA ASN A 631 2.42 36.25 10.28
C ASN A 631 2.23 35.24 9.14
N PHE A 632 1.52 35.66 8.10
CA PHE A 632 1.38 34.88 6.87
C PHE A 632 2.48 35.28 5.88
N ILE A 633 3.13 34.29 5.28
CA ILE A 633 4.11 34.51 4.21
C ILE A 633 3.42 34.22 2.89
N GLU A 634 3.21 35.27 2.10
CA GLU A 634 2.63 35.16 0.78
C GLU A 634 3.61 34.49 -0.17
N ILE A 635 3.17 33.38 -0.76
CA ILE A 635 3.91 32.54 -1.71
C ILE A 635 2.94 32.08 -2.81
N ASP A 636 3.48 31.86 -4.00
CA ASP A 636 2.70 31.37 -5.12
C ASP A 636 2.46 29.85 -4.97
N GLY A 637 1.20 29.48 -4.83
CA GLY A 637 0.76 28.08 -4.77
C GLY A 637 0.84 27.45 -3.37
N PRO A 638 0.34 26.21 -3.24
CA PRO A 638 0.37 25.47 -1.99
C PRO A 638 1.79 25.03 -1.60
N VAL A 639 2.07 25.04 -0.29
CA VAL A 639 3.33 24.59 0.29
C VAL A 639 3.12 23.42 1.24
N TRP A 640 3.96 22.39 1.07
CA TRP A 640 3.80 21.10 1.74
C TRP A 640 4.89 20.79 2.77
N ALA A 641 6.07 21.35 2.58
CA ALA A 641 7.20 21.13 3.46
C ALA A 641 8.09 22.38 3.53
N VAL A 642 8.82 22.52 4.64
CA VAL A 642 9.77 23.60 4.87
C VAL A 642 11.07 23.05 5.47
N TYR A 643 12.21 23.54 4.97
CA TYR A 643 13.55 23.11 5.34
C TYR A 643 14.48 24.31 5.56
N ASP A 644 15.53 24.06 6.33
CA ASP A 644 16.63 25.02 6.45
C ASP A 644 17.41 25.10 5.14
N GLY A 645 17.60 26.32 4.63
CA GLY A 645 18.61 26.59 3.61
C GLY A 645 20.02 26.50 4.18
N SER A 646 21.03 26.54 3.31
CA SER A 646 22.45 26.49 3.69
C SER A 646 22.95 27.77 4.39
N ASP A 647 22.15 28.82 4.37
CA ASP A 647 22.35 30.09 5.09
C ASP A 647 21.08 30.39 5.88
N LYS A 648 21.27 30.99 7.05
CA LYS A 648 20.22 31.41 7.98
C LYS A 648 19.33 32.52 7.40
N SER A 649 19.70 33.14 6.27
CA SER A 649 18.80 34.06 5.54
C SER A 649 17.77 33.36 4.64
N GLN A 650 17.90 32.06 4.41
CA GLN A 650 17.11 31.32 3.42
C GLN A 650 16.25 30.21 4.03
N LEU A 651 15.03 30.07 3.51
CA LEU A 651 14.13 28.94 3.76
C LEU A 651 13.92 28.21 2.46
N ILE A 652 14.06 26.88 2.47
CA ILE A 652 13.67 26.05 1.33
C ILE A 652 12.29 25.50 1.60
N TYR A 653 11.45 25.41 0.59
CA TYR A 653 10.12 24.84 0.74
C TYR A 653 9.68 24.09 -0.51
N GLU A 654 8.82 23.10 -0.33
CA GLU A 654 8.17 22.38 -1.43
C GLU A 654 6.97 23.20 -1.91
N SER A 655 7.13 23.87 -3.04
CA SER A 655 6.02 24.50 -3.78
C SER A 655 5.37 23.47 -4.68
N ARG A 656 4.04 23.42 -4.71
CA ARG A 656 3.33 22.52 -5.63
C ARG A 656 2.51 23.29 -6.65
N THR A 657 2.64 22.87 -7.90
CA THR A 657 1.75 23.31 -8.97
C THR A 657 0.75 22.21 -9.27
N SER A 658 -0.54 22.53 -9.15
CA SER A 658 -1.61 21.59 -9.49
C SER A 658 -1.81 21.54 -10.99
N HIS A 659 -1.77 20.33 -11.56
CA HIS A 659 -2.19 20.08 -12.93
C HIS A 659 -3.57 19.43 -12.94
N GLY A 660 -4.26 19.49 -14.08
CA GLY A 660 -5.57 18.88 -14.23
C GLY A 660 -5.47 17.36 -14.30
N ILE A 661 -6.36 16.65 -13.60
CA ILE A 661 -6.57 15.21 -13.81
C ILE A 661 -7.85 15.07 -14.61
N ASN A 662 -7.76 14.42 -15.77
CA ASN A 662 -8.89 14.21 -16.67
C ASN A 662 -9.32 12.75 -16.69
N ILE A 663 -10.55 12.48 -17.13
CA ILE A 663 -11.02 11.14 -17.42
C ILE A 663 -10.60 10.75 -18.84
N ALA A 664 -9.87 9.65 -18.97
CA ALA A 664 -9.48 9.04 -20.23
C ALA A 664 -10.21 7.70 -20.42
N ARG A 665 -10.57 7.40 -21.67
CA ARG A 665 -11.04 6.08 -22.10
C ARG A 665 -9.91 5.32 -22.77
N ILE A 666 -9.74 4.07 -22.35
CA ILE A 666 -8.81 3.12 -22.95
C ILE A 666 -9.64 1.97 -23.52
N PRO A 667 -9.84 1.92 -24.85
CA PRO A 667 -10.51 0.80 -25.50
C PRO A 667 -9.75 -0.52 -25.29
N LEU A 668 -10.49 -1.64 -25.27
CA LEU A 668 -9.92 -2.99 -25.22
C LEU A 668 -9.53 -3.52 -26.61
#